data_AF-A0A5K1IIU7-F1
#
_entry.id   AF-A0A5K1IIU7-F1
#
_cell.length_a   1.000
_cell.length_b   1.000
_cell.length_c   1.000
_cell.angle_alpha   90.00
_cell.angle_beta   90.00
_cell.angle_gamma   90.00
#
_symmetry.space_group_name_H-M   'P 1'
#
loop_
_entity.id
_entity.type
_entity.pdbx_description
1 polymer ?
#
loop_
_entity_poly.entity_id
_entity_poly.type
_entity_poly.pdbx_seq_one_letter_code
_entity_poly.pdbx_strand_id
1 'polypeptide(L)'
;MSTTLTDPRAAAAALLVPGTTCHGFAVERCETVLELDSDAYVLRHTASGARLLYLACDDENKAFAIGFKTPPADSTGVFHILEHSVLCGSAKFPVKEPFVDLIKSSMQTFLNAMTYPDKTIYPVATTNEQDLYNLMDVYLDAVFNPAIYTKPTIFEQEGWHYELDLPEGAEGEGNGSSASLREGTLRYNGVVFNEMKGALSDPMSVLDDAVNAALYPDTAYAHESGGDPRAIPALTYEQFLDTHARHYNPSNSYITLYGDLDVDRALAFLDERYLSQPSAASRRMDAAVAAGEDPSTLAPNPLVVQAPVTCEYKRVEMATTPENALVGLGLVLGSALDRKRTIAADILFEALLGSNEAPVKKAILAAGLGGNVVSYTAAESLQPYEIIMLQNAQPGVARELRRVFQDACRDLCEHGVPRERLEAIISSNEYDLRQRDYGIADGVAIACDALSTWLYDDDAATLALKYGPVYEELRGELDGSYFEDLLRELVLENDHMALVELVPVDAAEGAESAEAAELAAKRDAMTDAEQADVVERTAALRAAQEANDAPEAKATLPRLRVSDIGEARPEPPLVVDTTAPIPCLCHGIPTNRLAYAMQYFDLSCVAFEDLPYVTLLCRLLKQLPTSEHSAEELDNLIAGKLGFLSFTTEVMTQPDVDGVRPYLLVSAGALSEKIDALASLPREVWSSTLLLDADADRVRDVLTQIRIGLEQGFINNGHSAALGRAMSYSSPSAVVREQLSGVDFYLFLRDLLDHFDERLDDLRAKLAELAGRIFVSDGCLASFTGSDEDFDAYWAAAGDLGLGAGDGAVAGRDTLVVPTPCDRHEAFVIPSDICFAASACDPRRLGIDVTGAWAVAANALSYDYLWNEIRVKGGAYGCGFRAAGERQAAFYTYRDPAIDPSIERVARAGEWLGSFEPDEAAFEGFIVSCVSGMDAPVKPYALTKRRNTTYLAGLDPHAREERRAQMLAATPGELRSLGADVTRIAAVSPTCVFGGRDVIAKSNAGFNVIDLLG
;
A
#
# COMPACT_ATOMS: atom_id res chain seq x y z
N MET A 1 -23.51 2.51 30.16
CA MET A 1 -24.86 2.93 29.78
C MET A 1 -25.16 2.24 28.46
N SER A 2 -26.35 1.68 28.29
CA SER A 2 -26.77 1.03 27.03
C SER A 2 -26.83 2.08 25.93
N THR A 3 -25.80 2.14 25.08
CA THR A 3 -25.86 2.82 23.79
C THR A 3 -26.63 1.88 22.87
N THR A 4 -27.92 2.12 22.72
CA THR A 4 -28.57 1.80 21.45
C THR A 4 -27.76 2.54 20.39
N LEU A 5 -26.94 1.82 19.62
CA LEU A 5 -26.29 2.35 18.42
C LEU A 5 -27.40 2.98 17.59
N THR A 6 -27.44 4.32 17.60
CA THR A 6 -28.39 5.06 16.79
C THR A 6 -27.92 4.85 15.37
N ASP A 7 -28.74 4.23 14.52
CA ASP A 7 -28.44 4.06 13.10
C ASP A 7 -27.94 5.40 12.52
N PRO A 8 -26.68 5.48 12.04
CA PRO A 8 -26.09 6.74 11.61
C PRO A 8 -26.88 7.37 10.46
N ARG A 9 -27.50 6.56 9.59
CA ARG A 9 -28.38 7.05 8.53
C ARG A 9 -29.63 7.70 9.09
N ALA A 10 -30.26 7.07 10.09
CA ALA A 10 -31.43 7.62 10.75
C ALA A 10 -31.12 8.92 11.53
N ALA A 11 -29.96 8.98 12.19
CA ALA A 11 -29.50 10.18 12.88
C ALA A 11 -29.25 11.33 11.90
N ALA A 12 -28.53 11.06 10.80
CA ALA A 12 -28.27 12.03 9.74
C ALA A 12 -29.57 12.52 9.10
N ALA A 13 -30.51 11.63 8.76
CA ALA A 13 -31.78 11.98 8.13
C ALA A 13 -32.66 12.88 9.01
N ALA A 14 -32.57 12.74 10.34
CA ALA A 14 -33.31 13.57 11.28
C ALA A 14 -32.73 15.00 11.39
N LEU A 15 -31.41 15.15 11.22
CA LEU A 15 -30.70 16.42 11.37
C LEU A 15 -30.55 17.18 10.04
N LEU A 16 -30.20 16.48 8.97
CA LEU A 16 -29.75 17.04 7.70
C LEU A 16 -30.85 17.01 6.64
N VAL A 17 -31.90 17.79 6.87
CA VAL A 17 -33.02 17.91 5.92
C VAL A 17 -32.63 18.88 4.79
N PRO A 18 -32.75 18.49 3.50
CA PRO A 18 -32.46 19.38 2.38
C PRO A 18 -33.19 20.73 2.46
N GLY A 19 -32.47 21.81 2.17
CA GLY A 19 -32.93 23.19 2.26
C GLY A 19 -32.89 23.80 3.65
N THR A 20 -32.41 23.07 4.67
CA THR A 20 -32.19 23.61 6.03
C THR A 20 -30.73 23.99 6.26
N THR A 21 -30.46 24.66 7.39
CA THR A 21 -29.10 25.01 7.81
C THR A 21 -28.82 24.42 9.19
N CYS A 22 -27.66 23.78 9.34
CA CYS A 22 -27.16 23.17 10.57
C CYS A 22 -25.71 23.63 10.77
N HIS A 23 -25.37 24.26 11.91
CA HIS A 23 -24.02 24.77 12.22
C HIS A 23 -23.37 25.52 11.04
N GLY A 24 -24.08 26.49 10.46
CA GLY A 24 -23.57 27.26 9.31
C GLY A 24 -23.59 26.53 7.96
N PHE A 25 -23.84 25.22 7.90
CA PHE A 25 -23.95 24.43 6.67
C PHE A 25 -25.37 24.39 6.12
N ALA A 26 -25.57 24.81 4.88
CA ALA A 26 -26.79 24.55 4.14
C ALA A 26 -26.77 23.13 3.57
N VAL A 27 -27.83 22.36 3.79
CA VAL A 27 -27.99 21.03 3.20
C VAL A 27 -28.55 21.20 1.79
N GLU A 28 -27.74 20.92 0.77
CA GLU A 28 -28.12 21.15 -0.63
C GLU A 28 -28.96 19.99 -1.16
N ARG A 29 -28.50 18.75 -0.96
CA ARG A 29 -29.21 17.54 -1.37
C ARG A 29 -28.81 16.33 -0.53
N CYS A 30 -29.67 15.31 -0.53
CA CYS A 30 -29.36 13.99 0.00
C CYS A 30 -29.82 12.91 -0.97
N GLU A 31 -29.13 11.76 -0.95
CA GLU A 31 -29.50 10.58 -1.72
C GLU A 31 -28.82 9.32 -1.18
N THR A 32 -29.41 8.15 -1.43
CA THR A 32 -28.80 6.87 -1.08
C THR A 32 -27.82 6.43 -2.17
N VAL A 33 -26.62 6.01 -1.76
CA VAL A 33 -25.61 5.36 -2.61
C VAL A 33 -25.59 3.88 -2.26
N LEU A 34 -26.28 3.06 -3.07
CA LEU A 34 -26.48 1.63 -2.81
C LEU A 34 -25.14 0.88 -2.83
N GLU A 35 -24.25 1.28 -3.73
CA GLU A 35 -22.90 0.75 -3.90
C GLU A 35 -22.04 0.84 -2.65
N LEU A 36 -22.37 1.76 -1.74
CA LEU A 36 -21.63 2.04 -0.50
C LEU A 36 -22.41 1.67 0.76
N ASP A 37 -23.66 1.24 0.64
CA ASP A 37 -24.57 1.12 1.78
C ASP A 37 -24.54 2.40 2.63
N SER A 38 -24.74 3.55 1.98
CA SER A 38 -24.67 4.85 2.65
C SER A 38 -25.73 5.82 2.16
N ASP A 39 -26.09 6.78 3.02
CA ASP A 39 -26.81 7.98 2.60
C ASP A 39 -25.82 9.14 2.49
N ALA A 40 -25.73 9.70 1.29
CA ALA A 40 -24.88 10.83 0.95
C ALA A 40 -25.62 12.15 1.18
N TYR A 41 -24.99 13.07 1.89
CA TYR A 41 -25.45 14.44 2.11
C TYR A 41 -24.43 15.40 1.52
N VAL A 42 -24.85 16.26 0.61
CA VAL A 42 -24.03 17.35 0.05
C VAL A 42 -24.42 18.64 0.76
N LEU A 43 -23.44 19.26 1.41
CA LEU A 43 -23.61 20.47 2.19
C LEU A 43 -22.63 21.55 1.75
N ARG A 44 -23.00 22.80 2.00
CA ARG A 44 -22.15 23.97 1.79
C ARG A 44 -22.16 24.89 2.99
N HIS A 45 -20.98 25.23 3.49
CA HIS A 45 -20.85 26.20 4.56
C HIS A 45 -21.18 27.61 4.06
N THR A 46 -22.17 28.25 4.65
CA THR A 46 -22.77 29.49 4.15
C THR A 46 -21.83 30.69 4.24
N ALA A 47 -21.02 30.78 5.29
CA ALA A 47 -20.11 31.91 5.50
C ALA A 47 -18.81 31.79 4.69
N SER A 48 -18.28 30.57 4.58
CA SER A 48 -16.94 30.34 4.00
C SER A 48 -16.95 29.74 2.61
N GLY A 49 -18.08 29.21 2.15
CA GLY A 49 -18.21 28.54 0.85
C GLY A 49 -17.64 27.11 0.80
N ALA A 50 -17.10 26.60 1.91
CA ALA A 50 -16.56 25.25 1.99
C ALA A 50 -17.59 24.19 1.63
N ARG A 51 -17.17 23.21 0.83
CA ARG A 51 -18.00 22.10 0.38
C ARG A 51 -17.82 20.92 1.32
N LEU A 52 -18.89 20.20 1.61
CA LEU A 52 -18.85 19.01 2.45
C LEU A 52 -19.72 17.89 1.88
N LEU A 53 -19.16 16.70 1.77
CA LEU A 53 -19.87 15.45 1.47
C LEU A 53 -19.81 14.59 2.73
N TYR A 54 -20.98 14.27 3.30
CA TYR A 54 -21.09 13.31 4.40
C TYR A 54 -21.72 12.02 3.90
N LEU A 55 -21.04 10.90 4.10
CA LEU A 55 -21.50 9.55 3.79
C LEU A 55 -21.84 8.83 5.10
N ALA A 56 -23.13 8.80 5.44
CA ALA A 56 -23.62 8.13 6.64
C ALA A 56 -23.75 6.61 6.41
N CYS A 57 -22.96 5.80 7.10
CA CYS A 57 -23.00 4.33 7.02
C CYS A 57 -22.60 3.67 8.36
N ASP A 58 -22.95 2.39 8.53
CA ASP A 58 -22.58 1.57 9.70
C ASP A 58 -21.16 1.00 9.57
N ASP A 59 -20.19 1.90 9.43
CA ASP A 59 -18.76 1.58 9.41
C ASP A 59 -18.08 2.27 10.60
N GLU A 60 -17.47 1.47 11.47
CA GLU A 60 -16.80 1.97 12.67
C GLU A 60 -15.52 2.74 12.33
N ASN A 61 -14.93 2.48 11.15
CA ASN A 61 -13.71 3.11 10.69
C ASN A 61 -13.99 4.46 10.04
N LYS A 62 -14.28 5.43 10.90
CA LYS A 62 -14.65 6.79 10.50
C LYS A 62 -13.47 7.43 9.78
N ALA A 63 -13.77 8.23 8.75
CA ALA A 63 -12.76 8.98 8.03
C ALA A 63 -13.14 10.44 7.87
N PHE A 64 -12.12 11.29 7.86
CA PHE A 64 -12.17 12.69 7.49
C PHE A 64 -11.14 12.95 6.41
N ALA A 65 -11.51 13.72 5.40
CA ALA A 65 -10.57 14.25 4.42
C ALA A 65 -10.86 15.72 4.16
N ILE A 66 -9.81 16.50 3.95
CA ILE A 66 -9.91 17.85 3.37
C ILE A 66 -9.00 17.91 2.14
N GLY A 67 -9.59 18.25 1.00
CA GLY A 67 -8.90 18.45 -0.27
C GLY A 67 -8.98 19.88 -0.75
N PHE A 68 -7.97 20.33 -1.49
CA PHE A 68 -7.92 21.64 -2.14
C PHE A 68 -7.64 21.47 -3.62
N LYS A 69 -8.28 22.28 -4.46
CA LYS A 69 -7.94 22.37 -5.88
C LYS A 69 -6.64 23.15 -6.04
N THR A 70 -5.59 22.49 -6.49
CA THR A 70 -4.19 22.98 -6.51
C THR A 70 -3.53 22.78 -7.88
N PRO A 71 -4.06 23.34 -8.98
CA PRO A 71 -3.47 23.17 -10.30
C PRO A 71 -2.15 23.98 -10.42
N PRO A 72 -1.00 23.32 -10.68
CA PRO A 72 0.30 24.00 -10.84
C PRO A 72 0.31 24.99 -12.01
N ALA A 73 1.09 26.05 -11.85
CA ALA A 73 1.35 27.04 -12.91
C ALA A 73 2.77 26.92 -13.50
N ASP A 74 3.60 26.06 -12.89
CA ASP A 74 4.96 25.74 -13.27
C ASP A 74 5.38 24.40 -12.62
N SER A 75 6.55 23.88 -12.98
CA SER A 75 7.08 22.62 -12.44
C SER A 75 7.92 22.81 -11.17
N THR A 76 7.71 23.88 -10.39
CA THR A 76 8.48 24.11 -9.16
C THR A 76 8.13 23.15 -8.02
N GLY A 77 7.06 22.36 -8.15
CA GLY A 77 6.59 21.46 -7.10
C GLY A 77 5.94 22.17 -5.92
N VAL A 78 5.53 23.43 -6.05
CA VAL A 78 5.04 24.26 -4.93
C VAL A 78 3.93 23.59 -4.11
N PHE A 79 3.04 22.81 -4.73
CA PHE A 79 1.96 22.13 -4.02
C PHE A 79 2.43 20.90 -3.25
N HIS A 80 3.41 20.16 -3.79
CA HIS A 80 4.05 19.06 -3.07
C HIS A 80 4.87 19.59 -1.88
N ILE A 81 5.60 20.68 -2.08
CA ILE A 81 6.34 21.35 -0.99
C ILE A 81 5.37 21.88 0.07
N LEU A 82 4.22 22.43 -0.33
CA LEU A 82 3.17 22.85 0.61
C LEU A 82 2.57 21.68 1.37
N GLU A 83 2.34 20.56 0.70
CA GLU A 83 1.81 19.34 1.31
C GLU A 83 2.65 18.90 2.51
N HIS A 84 3.96 18.79 2.33
CA HIS A 84 4.91 18.54 3.41
C HIS A 84 4.94 19.68 4.45
N SER A 85 5.10 20.92 3.98
CA SER A 85 5.40 22.07 4.84
C SER A 85 4.28 22.45 5.80
N VAL A 86 3.01 22.29 5.40
CA VAL A 86 1.88 22.65 6.28
C VAL A 86 1.79 21.69 7.48
N LEU A 87 2.32 20.47 7.34
CA LEU A 87 2.38 19.49 8.41
C LEU A 87 3.55 19.71 9.38
N CYS A 88 4.45 20.67 9.11
CA CYS A 88 5.59 21.02 9.99
C CYS A 88 5.23 22.02 11.10
N GLY A 89 4.07 21.80 11.73
CA GLY A 89 3.54 22.63 12.82
C GLY A 89 2.63 23.76 12.37
N SER A 90 1.81 24.22 13.31
CA SER A 90 0.77 25.22 13.06
C SER A 90 0.69 26.24 14.20
N ALA A 91 -0.19 27.23 14.08
CA ALA A 91 -0.40 28.24 15.12
C ALA A 91 -0.86 27.64 16.44
N LYS A 92 -1.74 26.63 16.39
CA LYS A 92 -2.26 25.93 17.58
C LYS A 92 -1.33 24.82 18.07
N PHE A 93 -0.61 24.18 17.16
CA PHE A 93 0.29 23.07 17.44
C PHE A 93 1.73 23.41 16.99
N PRO A 94 2.46 24.26 17.74
CA PRO A 94 3.74 24.83 17.31
C PRO A 94 4.93 23.89 17.50
N VAL A 95 4.71 22.57 17.35
CA VAL A 95 5.75 21.53 17.35
C VAL A 95 6.37 21.39 15.95
N LYS A 96 7.54 20.74 15.83
CA LYS A 96 8.21 20.60 14.53
C LYS A 96 7.58 19.54 13.64
N GLU A 97 7.20 18.40 14.20
CA GLU A 97 6.62 17.27 13.45
C GLU A 97 5.38 16.69 14.17
N PRO A 98 4.24 17.41 14.18
CA PRO A 98 2.96 16.93 14.75
C PRO A 98 2.57 15.53 14.28
N PHE A 99 2.80 15.23 13.00
CA PHE A 99 2.45 13.97 12.36
C PHE A 99 3.06 12.74 13.07
N VAL A 100 4.33 12.82 13.46
CA VAL A 100 5.05 11.72 14.13
C VAL A 100 4.54 11.49 15.55
N ASP A 101 4.18 12.55 16.26
CA ASP A 101 3.61 12.45 17.61
C ASP A 101 2.20 11.86 17.57
N LEU A 102 1.38 12.21 16.56
CA LEU A 102 0.07 11.60 16.34
C LEU A 102 0.18 10.09 16.12
N ILE A 103 1.13 9.62 15.28
CA ILE A 103 1.30 8.18 15.02
C ILE A 103 1.48 7.37 16.31
N LYS A 104 2.13 7.97 17.31
CA LYS A 104 2.45 7.34 18.60
C LYS A 104 1.32 7.42 19.63
N SER A 105 0.33 8.30 19.42
CA SER A 105 -0.66 8.66 20.45
C SER A 105 -2.13 8.64 19.99
N SER A 106 -2.37 8.19 18.75
CA SER A 106 -3.69 8.02 18.14
C SER A 106 -4.05 6.53 17.94
N MET A 107 -5.35 6.31 17.69
CA MET A 107 -5.89 5.06 17.18
C MET A 107 -6.11 5.10 15.66
N GLN A 108 -5.26 5.84 14.95
CA GLN A 108 -5.37 6.02 13.51
C GLN A 108 -5.25 4.67 12.80
N THR A 109 -6.19 4.39 11.91
CA THR A 109 -6.13 3.29 10.94
C THR A 109 -5.52 3.79 9.62
N PHE A 110 -5.56 5.09 9.37
CA PHE A 110 -4.89 5.77 8.26
C PHE A 110 -4.50 7.20 8.66
N LEU A 111 -3.32 7.63 8.24
CA LEU A 111 -2.81 8.99 8.45
C LEU A 111 -1.82 9.29 7.34
N ASN A 112 -2.18 10.16 6.39
CA ASN A 112 -1.29 10.55 5.30
C ASN A 112 -1.69 11.91 4.70
N ALA A 113 -1.00 12.32 3.65
CA ALA A 113 -1.38 13.39 2.73
C ALA A 113 -0.88 13.04 1.32
N MET A 114 -1.50 13.63 0.29
CA MET A 114 -1.26 13.26 -1.11
C MET A 114 -1.36 14.48 -2.02
N THR A 115 -0.40 14.63 -2.93
CA THR A 115 -0.41 15.64 -4.00
C THR A 115 -0.65 14.97 -5.35
N TYR A 116 -1.74 15.35 -6.01
CA TYR A 116 -2.11 14.95 -7.37
C TYR A 116 -1.79 16.09 -8.35
N PRO A 117 -1.89 15.85 -9.67
CA PRO A 117 -1.67 16.88 -10.69
C PRO A 117 -2.55 18.14 -10.55
N ASP A 118 -3.69 18.07 -9.87
CA ASP A 118 -4.64 19.20 -9.75
C ASP A 118 -5.30 19.39 -8.37
N LYS A 119 -4.92 18.58 -7.39
CA LYS A 119 -5.50 18.58 -6.04
C LYS A 119 -4.50 18.10 -5.00
N THR A 120 -4.65 18.58 -3.77
CA THR A 120 -3.88 18.13 -2.59
C THR A 120 -4.86 17.73 -1.51
N ILE A 121 -4.72 16.52 -0.95
CA ILE A 121 -5.69 15.90 -0.04
C ILE A 121 -5.00 15.49 1.26
N TYR A 122 -5.66 15.72 2.39
CA TYR A 122 -5.19 15.38 3.73
C TYR A 122 -6.23 14.49 4.44
N PRO A 123 -6.16 13.15 4.27
CA PRO A 123 -7.09 12.22 4.89
C PRO A 123 -6.57 11.56 6.16
N VAL A 124 -7.50 11.29 7.08
CA VAL A 124 -7.28 10.53 8.31
C VAL A 124 -8.43 9.54 8.51
N ALA A 125 -8.15 8.40 9.12
CA ALA A 125 -9.18 7.45 9.55
C ALA A 125 -8.84 6.84 10.91
N THR A 126 -9.88 6.50 11.67
CA THR A 126 -9.76 5.93 13.02
C THR A 126 -11.06 5.28 13.44
N THR A 127 -10.97 4.25 14.28
CA THR A 127 -12.16 3.61 14.88
C THR A 127 -12.71 4.40 16.06
N ASN A 128 -11.94 5.33 16.62
CA ASN A 128 -12.30 6.09 17.80
C ASN A 128 -12.81 7.49 17.45
N GLU A 129 -14.02 7.83 17.89
CA GLU A 129 -14.61 9.12 17.57
C GLU A 129 -13.83 10.31 18.17
N GLN A 130 -13.37 10.23 19.43
CA GLN A 130 -12.60 11.33 20.02
C GLN A 130 -11.27 11.54 19.29
N ASP A 131 -10.66 10.45 18.83
CA ASP A 131 -9.44 10.49 18.02
C ASP A 131 -9.68 11.16 16.67
N LEU A 132 -10.83 10.90 16.03
CA LEU A 132 -11.18 11.55 14.77
C LEU A 132 -11.15 13.07 14.94
N TYR A 133 -11.74 13.59 16.01
CA TYR A 133 -11.69 15.02 16.32
C TYR A 133 -10.29 15.52 16.65
N ASN A 134 -9.46 14.74 17.34
CA ASN A 134 -8.08 15.11 17.62
C ASN A 134 -7.28 15.24 16.31
N LEU A 135 -7.40 14.27 15.41
CA LEU A 135 -6.76 14.24 14.11
C LEU A 135 -7.26 15.37 13.20
N MET A 136 -8.59 15.58 13.15
CA MET A 136 -9.21 16.71 12.45
C MET A 136 -8.68 18.06 12.96
N ASP A 137 -8.56 18.26 14.27
CA ASP A 137 -8.08 19.52 14.87
C ASP A 137 -6.66 19.84 14.39
N VAL A 138 -5.76 18.84 14.42
CA VAL A 138 -4.37 19.01 13.97
C VAL A 138 -4.30 19.26 12.47
N TYR A 139 -5.00 18.47 11.66
CA TYR A 139 -5.00 18.60 10.21
C TYR A 139 -5.62 19.92 9.74
N LEU A 140 -6.75 20.33 10.30
CA LEU A 140 -7.41 21.59 9.95
C LEU A 140 -6.56 22.80 10.34
N ASP A 141 -5.89 22.77 11.49
CA ASP A 141 -4.99 23.88 11.86
C ASP A 141 -3.70 23.89 11.04
N ALA A 142 -3.18 22.73 10.68
CA ALA A 142 -2.05 22.60 9.75
C ALA A 142 -2.36 23.26 8.41
N VAL A 143 -3.49 22.90 7.76
CA VAL A 143 -3.82 23.42 6.43
C VAL A 143 -4.31 24.88 6.43
N PHE A 144 -4.95 25.36 7.51
CA PHE A 144 -5.47 26.74 7.55
C PHE A 144 -4.56 27.74 8.27
N ASN A 145 -3.79 27.32 9.27
CA ASN A 145 -2.90 28.17 10.06
C ASN A 145 -1.47 27.58 10.20
N PRO A 146 -0.82 27.20 9.09
CA PRO A 146 0.51 26.59 9.14
C PRO A 146 1.58 27.54 9.69
N ALA A 147 2.61 26.96 10.32
CA ALA A 147 3.75 27.70 10.84
C ALA A 147 4.64 28.30 9.74
N ILE A 148 4.42 27.91 8.47
CA ILE A 148 5.15 28.39 7.30
C ILE A 148 5.20 29.91 7.22
N TYR A 149 4.21 30.65 7.72
CA TYR A 149 4.21 32.12 7.68
C TYR A 149 5.19 32.77 8.68
N THR A 150 5.67 32.01 9.65
CA THR A 150 6.51 32.50 10.76
C THR A 150 7.89 31.85 10.82
N LYS A 151 8.08 30.71 10.13
CA LYS A 151 9.31 29.90 10.16
C LYS A 151 9.79 29.61 8.73
N PRO A 152 10.63 30.48 8.13
CA PRO A 152 11.19 30.26 6.79
C PRO A 152 12.00 28.96 6.65
N THR A 153 12.57 28.47 7.76
CA THR A 153 13.32 27.21 7.80
C THR A 153 12.48 25.99 7.39
N ILE A 154 11.15 26.05 7.50
CA ILE A 154 10.27 24.97 7.02
C ILE A 154 10.36 24.85 5.50
N PHE A 155 10.30 25.98 4.78
CA PHE A 155 10.45 26.00 3.33
C PHE A 155 11.84 25.53 2.90
N GLU A 156 12.89 25.94 3.62
CA GLU A 156 14.26 25.50 3.34
C GLU A 156 14.41 23.99 3.53
N GLN A 157 13.83 23.44 4.61
CA GLN A 157 13.87 22.01 4.90
C GLN A 157 13.08 21.18 3.89
N GLU A 158 11.78 21.47 3.76
CA GLU A 158 10.86 20.63 3.00
C GLU A 158 10.96 20.88 1.49
N GLY A 159 11.22 22.12 1.08
CA GLY A 159 11.38 22.50 -0.32
C GLY A 159 12.82 22.34 -0.79
N TRP A 160 13.55 23.46 -0.76
CA TRP A 160 14.95 23.48 -1.16
C TRP A 160 15.74 24.62 -0.52
N HIS A 161 17.05 24.44 -0.40
CA HIS A 161 18.02 25.47 -0.02
C HIS A 161 19.41 25.17 -0.62
N TYR A 162 20.30 26.15 -0.54
CA TYR A 162 21.72 25.95 -0.81
C TYR A 162 22.44 25.47 0.46
N GLU A 163 23.36 24.53 0.32
CA GLU A 163 24.38 24.22 1.31
C GLU A 163 25.79 24.44 0.72
N LEU A 164 26.73 24.92 1.55
CA LEU A 164 28.13 25.09 1.17
C LEU A 164 29.02 24.17 2.00
N ASP A 165 29.49 23.08 1.39
CA ASP A 165 30.42 22.15 2.02
C ASP A 165 31.85 22.71 1.97
N LEU A 166 32.45 22.93 3.14
CA LEU A 166 33.81 23.46 3.26
C LEU A 166 34.85 22.30 3.27
N PRO A 167 36.06 22.49 2.73
CA PRO A 167 37.10 21.44 2.71
C PRO A 167 37.53 20.96 4.12
N GLU A 168 37.80 19.66 4.27
CA GLU A 168 38.34 19.07 5.51
C GLU A 168 39.69 19.71 5.88
N GLY A 169 39.78 20.27 7.10
CA GLY A 169 40.96 20.99 7.61
C GLY A 169 40.78 22.50 7.82
N ALA A 170 39.64 23.07 7.41
CA ALA A 170 39.20 24.41 7.81
C ALA A 170 38.58 24.46 9.23
N GLU A 171 38.42 23.29 9.88
CA GLU A 171 37.93 23.12 11.25
C GLU A 171 39.01 23.49 12.28
N GLY A 172 39.31 24.78 12.39
CA GLY A 172 40.24 25.32 13.37
C GLY A 172 40.77 26.70 12.97
N GLU A 173 40.30 27.75 13.64
CA GLU A 173 40.72 29.15 13.46
C GLU A 173 40.70 29.67 12.00
N GLY A 174 39.56 29.52 11.32
CA GLY A 174 39.36 30.09 9.99
C GLY A 174 38.00 29.85 9.34
N ASN A 175 37.00 29.38 10.07
CA ASN A 175 35.67 29.10 9.54
C ASN A 175 35.04 30.41 9.03
N GLY A 176 34.89 30.56 7.72
CA GLY A 176 34.45 31.82 7.08
C GLY A 176 35.56 32.74 6.58
N SER A 177 36.82 32.28 6.47
CA SER A 177 37.84 33.04 5.73
C SER A 177 37.46 33.11 4.24
N SER A 178 37.76 34.23 3.58
CA SER A 178 37.51 34.43 2.14
C SER A 178 38.09 33.29 1.27
N ALA A 179 39.22 32.71 1.69
CA ALA A 179 39.85 31.59 0.98
C ALA A 179 39.06 30.28 1.14
N SER A 180 38.64 29.92 2.36
CA SER A 180 37.88 28.70 2.62
C SER A 180 36.47 28.72 2.02
N LEU A 181 35.82 29.89 1.99
CA LEU A 181 34.49 30.04 1.36
C LEU A 181 34.55 29.79 -0.15
N ARG A 182 35.60 30.31 -0.81
CA ARG A 182 35.82 30.16 -2.26
C ARG A 182 36.25 28.75 -2.68
N GLU A 183 36.81 27.97 -1.77
CA GLU A 183 37.14 26.55 -1.99
C GLU A 183 35.99 25.60 -1.65
N GLY A 184 34.87 26.12 -1.11
CA GLY A 184 33.69 25.33 -0.80
C GLY A 184 32.95 24.81 -2.03
N THR A 185 32.19 23.73 -1.84
CA THR A 185 31.32 23.13 -2.86
C THR A 185 29.87 23.46 -2.54
N LEU A 186 29.20 24.17 -3.45
CA LEU A 186 27.79 24.54 -3.30
C LEU A 186 26.92 23.38 -3.80
N ARG A 187 25.86 23.02 -3.07
CA ARG A 187 24.87 22.00 -3.46
C ARG A 187 23.45 22.45 -3.16
N TYR A 188 22.49 21.88 -3.88
CA TYR A 188 21.07 21.93 -3.53
C TYR A 188 20.75 20.85 -2.50
N ASN A 189 19.87 21.14 -1.55
CA ASN A 189 19.34 20.17 -0.60
C ASN A 189 17.89 20.52 -0.20
N GLY A 190 17.11 19.54 0.26
CA GLY A 190 15.71 19.68 0.68
C GLY A 190 14.95 18.36 0.56
N VAL A 191 13.87 18.16 1.32
CA VAL A 191 13.11 16.89 1.34
C VAL A 191 12.52 16.60 -0.03
N VAL A 192 11.64 17.48 -0.54
CA VAL A 192 10.97 17.30 -1.83
C VAL A 192 11.96 17.35 -2.99
N PHE A 193 12.98 18.22 -2.92
CA PHE A 193 14.03 18.24 -3.94
C PHE A 193 14.73 16.88 -4.11
N ASN A 194 15.11 16.24 -2.99
CA ASN A 194 15.76 14.94 -3.02
C ASN A 194 14.80 13.80 -3.38
N GLU A 195 13.55 13.88 -2.93
CA GLU A 195 12.49 12.95 -3.29
C GLU A 195 12.25 12.94 -4.80
N MET A 196 12.09 14.12 -5.42
CA MET A 196 11.83 14.23 -6.86
C MET A 196 13.05 13.86 -7.70
N LYS A 197 14.28 14.03 -7.19
CA LYS A 197 15.48 13.43 -7.82
C LYS A 197 15.40 11.91 -7.88
N GLY A 198 14.83 11.29 -6.85
CA GLY A 198 14.56 9.85 -6.82
C GLY A 198 13.39 9.46 -7.74
N ALA A 199 12.26 10.18 -7.66
CA ALA A 199 11.06 9.87 -8.44
C ALA A 199 11.32 9.97 -9.96
N LEU A 200 12.03 11.01 -10.42
CA LEU A 200 12.39 11.18 -11.84
C LEU A 200 13.62 10.36 -12.28
N SER A 201 14.06 9.42 -11.44
CA SER A 201 14.98 8.36 -11.87
C SER A 201 14.25 7.15 -12.47
N ASP A 202 12.92 7.06 -12.31
CA ASP A 202 12.07 6.08 -12.99
C ASP A 202 11.75 6.55 -14.42
N PRO A 203 12.19 5.83 -15.46
CA PRO A 203 11.89 6.16 -16.85
C PRO A 203 10.38 6.20 -17.17
N MET A 204 9.56 5.40 -16.48
CA MET A 204 8.10 5.39 -16.74
C MET A 204 7.45 6.68 -16.27
N SER A 205 7.82 7.20 -15.09
CA SER A 205 7.35 8.50 -14.60
C SER A 205 7.75 9.63 -15.56
N VAL A 206 9.02 9.67 -15.97
CA VAL A 206 9.51 10.69 -16.93
C VAL A 206 8.76 10.64 -18.26
N LEU A 207 8.41 9.44 -18.74
CA LEU A 207 7.61 9.28 -19.95
C LEU A 207 6.18 9.74 -19.75
N ASP A 208 5.54 9.40 -18.63
CA ASP A 208 4.16 9.79 -18.32
C ASP A 208 4.03 11.32 -18.26
N ASP A 209 4.93 12.01 -17.56
CA ASP A 209 4.97 13.47 -17.51
C ASP A 209 5.13 14.08 -18.90
N ALA A 210 6.01 13.48 -19.71
CA ALA A 210 6.26 13.93 -21.07
C ALA A 210 5.05 13.75 -22.00
N VAL A 211 4.27 12.69 -21.80
CA VAL A 211 2.99 12.41 -22.49
C VAL A 211 1.93 13.39 -22.01
N ASN A 212 1.74 13.57 -20.70
CA ASN A 212 0.79 14.54 -20.14
C ASN A 212 1.08 15.97 -20.65
N ALA A 213 2.33 16.40 -20.64
CA ALA A 213 2.72 17.69 -21.20
C ALA A 213 2.53 17.82 -22.71
N ALA A 214 2.47 16.71 -23.45
CA ALA A 214 2.13 16.70 -24.87
C ALA A 214 0.61 16.66 -25.12
N LEU A 215 -0.16 16.02 -24.23
CA LEU A 215 -1.62 15.97 -24.28
C LEU A 215 -2.26 17.28 -23.84
N TYR A 216 -1.69 17.96 -22.84
CA TYR A 216 -2.30 19.08 -22.13
C TYR A 216 -1.45 20.36 -22.08
N PRO A 217 -0.83 20.79 -23.20
CA PRO A 217 0.21 21.84 -23.20
C PRO A 217 -0.24 23.21 -22.68
N ASP A 218 -1.55 23.50 -22.64
CA ASP A 218 -2.11 24.80 -22.26
C ASP A 218 -2.75 24.78 -20.85
N THR A 219 -2.60 23.68 -20.10
CA THR A 219 -3.23 23.50 -18.78
C THR A 219 -2.21 23.14 -17.71
N ALA A 220 -2.68 23.04 -16.46
CA ALA A 220 -1.84 22.65 -15.33
C ALA A 220 -1.20 21.27 -15.48
N TYR A 221 -1.82 20.35 -16.24
CA TYR A 221 -1.27 19.01 -16.49
C TYR A 221 -0.01 19.01 -17.39
N ALA A 222 0.40 20.17 -17.92
CA ALA A 222 1.71 20.30 -18.58
C ALA A 222 2.89 20.41 -17.60
N HIS A 223 2.60 20.56 -16.31
CA HIS A 223 3.59 20.77 -15.27
C HIS A 223 3.70 19.56 -14.36
N GLU A 224 4.92 19.33 -13.88
CA GLU A 224 5.19 18.29 -12.90
C GLU A 224 4.83 18.82 -11.50
N SER A 225 3.70 18.37 -10.95
CA SER A 225 3.13 18.88 -9.69
C SER A 225 3.96 18.52 -8.46
N GLY A 226 4.66 17.38 -8.51
CA GLY A 226 5.64 16.95 -7.51
C GLY A 226 6.90 17.82 -7.53
N GLY A 227 7.26 18.33 -8.71
CA GLY A 227 8.34 19.26 -8.96
C GLY A 227 9.48 18.66 -9.79
N ASP A 228 9.89 19.36 -10.85
CA ASP A 228 11.12 19.04 -11.59
C ASP A 228 12.31 19.56 -10.77
N PRO A 229 13.31 18.73 -10.39
CA PRO A 229 14.51 19.16 -9.68
C PRO A 229 15.25 20.33 -10.34
N ARG A 230 15.10 20.52 -11.65
CA ARG A 230 15.65 21.68 -12.37
C ARG A 230 14.84 22.97 -12.16
N ALA A 231 13.57 22.87 -11.84
CA ALA A 231 12.65 23.99 -11.63
C ALA A 231 12.41 24.30 -10.14
N ILE A 232 12.50 23.30 -9.25
CA ILE A 232 12.35 23.48 -7.79
C ILE A 232 13.20 24.66 -7.27
N PRO A 233 14.49 24.82 -7.64
CA PRO A 233 15.32 25.93 -7.19
C PRO A 233 14.88 27.33 -7.66
N ALA A 234 13.89 27.44 -8.54
CA ALA A 234 13.31 28.72 -8.94
C ALA A 234 12.21 29.20 -7.98
N LEU A 235 11.67 28.31 -7.13
CA LEU A 235 10.63 28.66 -6.17
C LEU A 235 11.18 29.58 -5.09
N THR A 236 10.57 30.76 -4.93
CA THR A 236 10.88 31.65 -3.80
C THR A 236 9.93 31.40 -2.62
N TYR A 237 10.40 31.75 -1.44
CA TYR A 237 9.59 31.66 -0.22
C TYR A 237 8.30 32.51 -0.30
N GLU A 238 8.36 33.70 -0.93
CA GLU A 238 7.18 34.54 -1.14
C GLU A 238 6.16 33.88 -2.08
N GLN A 239 6.62 33.31 -3.21
CA GLN A 239 5.75 32.57 -4.14
C GLN A 239 5.08 31.38 -3.46
N PHE A 240 5.83 30.68 -2.60
CA PHE A 240 5.32 29.58 -1.78
C PHE A 240 4.22 30.05 -0.81
N LEU A 241 4.43 31.13 -0.06
CA LEU A 241 3.43 31.70 0.86
C LEU A 241 2.19 32.26 0.15
N ASP A 242 2.37 32.90 -1.01
CA ASP A 242 1.29 33.44 -1.82
C ASP A 242 0.47 32.31 -2.46
N THR A 243 1.13 31.23 -2.86
CA THR A 243 0.44 30.05 -3.40
C THR A 243 -0.40 29.35 -2.33
N HIS A 244 0.11 29.20 -1.11
CA HIS A 244 -0.70 28.73 0.02
C HIS A 244 -1.93 29.61 0.22
N ALA A 245 -1.72 30.93 0.32
CA ALA A 245 -2.81 31.87 0.59
C ALA A 245 -3.94 31.79 -0.46
N ARG A 246 -3.57 31.65 -1.74
CA ARG A 246 -4.53 31.57 -2.86
C ARG A 246 -5.33 30.27 -2.90
N HIS A 247 -4.76 29.14 -2.49
CA HIS A 247 -5.36 27.81 -2.71
C HIS A 247 -5.90 27.14 -1.44
N TYR A 248 -5.36 27.46 -0.26
CA TYR A 248 -5.74 26.88 1.04
C TYR A 248 -6.80 27.75 1.75
N ASN A 249 -7.73 28.29 0.97
CA ASN A 249 -8.89 29.02 1.47
C ASN A 249 -10.10 28.09 1.61
N PRO A 250 -10.96 28.27 2.63
CA PRO A 250 -12.13 27.41 2.83
C PRO A 250 -13.09 27.32 1.61
N SER A 251 -13.24 28.38 0.81
CA SER A 251 -14.12 28.32 -0.37
C SER A 251 -13.57 27.45 -1.51
N ASN A 252 -12.29 27.05 -1.43
CA ASN A 252 -11.64 26.10 -2.34
C ASN A 252 -11.49 24.70 -1.72
N SER A 253 -11.99 24.48 -0.49
CA SER A 253 -11.88 23.19 0.19
C SER A 253 -13.05 22.27 -0.10
N TYR A 254 -12.74 20.98 -0.23
CA TYR A 254 -13.66 19.86 -0.36
C TYR A 254 -13.47 18.95 0.84
N ILE A 255 -14.47 18.88 1.71
CA ILE A 255 -14.42 18.11 2.95
C ILE A 255 -15.24 16.84 2.79
N THR A 256 -14.70 15.70 3.18
CA THR A 256 -15.44 14.43 3.26
C THR A 256 -15.51 13.97 4.71
N LEU A 257 -16.71 13.57 5.13
CA LEU A 257 -16.96 12.85 6.37
C LEU A 257 -17.54 11.47 6.02
N TYR A 258 -17.08 10.41 6.67
CA TYR A 258 -17.50 9.04 6.39
C TYR A 258 -17.63 8.22 7.68
N GLY A 259 -18.65 7.36 7.75
CA GLY A 259 -18.82 6.37 8.82
C GLY A 259 -19.85 6.76 9.90
N ASP A 260 -19.83 6.00 10.99
CA ASP A 260 -20.77 6.07 12.12
C ASP A 260 -20.40 7.15 13.17
N LEU A 261 -20.16 8.38 12.73
CA LEU A 261 -19.79 9.51 13.59
C LEU A 261 -20.99 10.37 14.02
N ASP A 262 -20.88 11.06 15.16
CA ASP A 262 -21.80 12.13 15.58
C ASP A 262 -21.68 13.34 14.65
N VAL A 263 -22.56 13.42 13.64
CA VAL A 263 -22.52 14.46 12.62
C VAL A 263 -22.90 15.85 13.15
N ASP A 264 -23.73 15.95 14.20
CA ASP A 264 -24.07 17.25 14.80
C ASP A 264 -22.81 17.87 15.42
N ARG A 265 -22.07 17.06 16.18
CA ARG A 265 -20.78 17.44 16.76
C ARG A 265 -19.73 17.76 15.68
N ALA A 266 -19.71 17.01 14.57
CA ALA A 266 -18.76 17.22 13.49
C ALA A 266 -18.96 18.56 12.79
N LEU A 267 -20.21 18.87 12.43
CA LEU A 267 -20.55 20.14 11.78
C LEU A 267 -20.32 21.33 12.71
N ALA A 268 -20.70 21.23 13.99
CA ALA A 268 -20.43 22.27 14.99
C ALA A 268 -18.92 22.52 15.15
N PHE A 269 -18.13 21.45 15.24
CA PHE A 269 -16.67 21.55 15.36
C PHE A 269 -16.04 22.27 14.16
N LEU A 270 -16.43 21.89 12.93
CA LEU A 270 -15.92 22.50 11.70
C LEU A 270 -16.28 23.99 11.62
N ASP A 271 -17.54 24.35 11.89
CA ASP A 271 -18.02 25.73 11.87
C ASP A 271 -17.31 26.60 12.90
N GLU A 272 -17.47 26.26 14.19
CA GLU A 272 -17.05 27.11 15.30
C GLU A 272 -15.54 27.32 15.35
N ARG A 273 -14.75 26.28 15.05
CA ARG A 273 -13.29 26.32 15.24
C ARG A 273 -12.52 26.78 14.02
N TYR A 274 -13.03 26.54 12.80
CA TYR A 274 -12.25 26.74 11.58
C TYR A 274 -13.01 27.52 10.51
N LEU A 275 -14.15 27.03 10.04
CA LEU A 275 -14.78 27.57 8.84
C LEU A 275 -15.41 28.96 9.04
N SER A 276 -15.85 29.30 10.24
CA SER A 276 -16.31 30.66 10.58
C SER A 276 -15.19 31.57 11.11
N GLN A 277 -13.96 31.06 11.23
CA GLN A 277 -12.80 31.83 11.73
C GLN A 277 -11.91 32.32 10.58
N PRO A 278 -11.24 33.48 10.71
CA PRO A 278 -10.21 33.88 9.76
C PRO A 278 -9.00 32.92 9.81
N SER A 279 -8.53 32.48 8.65
CA SER A 279 -7.32 31.64 8.51
C SER A 279 -6.06 32.48 8.29
N ALA A 280 -4.88 31.87 8.35
CA ALA A 280 -3.64 32.57 8.01
C ALA A 280 -3.62 32.99 6.53
N ALA A 281 -4.10 32.12 5.66
CA ALA A 281 -4.31 32.39 4.25
C ALA A 281 -5.24 33.60 4.03
N SER A 282 -6.42 33.61 4.65
CA SER A 282 -7.40 34.69 4.46
C SER A 282 -6.87 36.04 4.96
N ARG A 283 -6.18 36.07 6.10
CA ARG A 283 -5.53 37.29 6.63
C ARG A 283 -4.49 37.85 5.67
N ARG A 284 -3.70 36.99 5.02
CA ARG A 284 -2.71 37.42 4.02
C ARG A 284 -3.41 38.00 2.78
N MET A 285 -4.44 37.32 2.28
CA MET A 285 -5.22 37.81 1.13
C MET A 285 -5.88 39.17 1.43
N ASP A 286 -6.51 39.32 2.60
CA ASP A 286 -7.13 40.58 3.00
C ASP A 286 -6.11 41.73 3.07
N ALA A 287 -4.89 41.44 3.54
CA ALA A 287 -3.81 42.41 3.57
C ALA A 287 -3.33 42.79 2.15
N ALA A 288 -3.24 41.84 1.22
CA ALA A 288 -2.89 42.07 -0.19
C ALA A 288 -3.95 42.95 -0.89
N VAL A 289 -5.24 42.65 -0.70
CA VAL A 289 -6.34 43.48 -1.22
C VAL A 289 -6.30 44.88 -0.61
N ALA A 290 -6.07 45.00 0.70
CA ALA A 290 -5.92 46.30 1.36
C ALA A 290 -4.71 47.09 0.87
N ALA A 291 -3.66 46.41 0.38
CA ALA A 291 -2.49 47.01 -0.26
C ALA A 291 -2.72 47.41 -1.73
N GLY A 292 -3.89 47.09 -2.30
CA GLY A 292 -4.31 47.48 -3.64
C GLY A 292 -4.13 46.40 -4.72
N GLU A 293 -3.85 45.16 -4.34
CA GLU A 293 -3.86 44.03 -5.27
C GLU A 293 -5.27 43.71 -5.75
N ASP A 294 -5.39 43.24 -6.99
CA ASP A 294 -6.67 42.87 -7.58
C ASP A 294 -7.15 41.54 -6.97
N PRO A 295 -8.34 41.48 -6.33
CA PRO A 295 -8.86 40.22 -5.78
C PRO A 295 -8.92 39.07 -6.81
N SER A 296 -9.06 39.39 -8.11
CA SER A 296 -9.08 38.37 -9.16
C SER A 296 -7.72 37.69 -9.37
N THR A 297 -6.61 38.36 -9.07
CA THR A 297 -5.26 37.76 -9.14
C THR A 297 -4.93 36.90 -7.91
N LEU A 298 -5.80 36.91 -6.90
CA LEU A 298 -5.68 36.14 -5.65
C LEU A 298 -6.57 34.90 -5.62
N ALA A 299 -7.28 34.60 -6.72
CA ALA A 299 -8.03 33.35 -6.86
C ALA A 299 -7.08 32.14 -7.04
N PRO A 300 -7.54 30.92 -6.72
CA PRO A 300 -6.85 29.70 -7.13
C PRO A 300 -6.56 29.71 -8.63
N ASN A 301 -5.45 29.06 -9.02
CA ASN A 301 -5.08 28.87 -10.41
C ASN A 301 -6.25 28.22 -11.19
N PRO A 302 -6.51 28.63 -12.44
CA PRO A 302 -7.58 28.05 -13.22
C PRO A 302 -7.22 26.62 -13.64
N LEU A 303 -8.22 25.75 -13.70
CA LEU A 303 -8.14 24.45 -14.35
C LEU A 303 -9.18 24.42 -15.46
N VAL A 304 -8.71 24.35 -16.71
CA VAL A 304 -9.54 24.46 -17.91
C VAL A 304 -9.40 23.24 -18.79
N VAL A 305 -10.41 22.98 -19.60
CA VAL A 305 -10.40 21.92 -20.61
C VAL A 305 -9.41 22.29 -21.72
N GLN A 306 -8.52 21.36 -22.05
CA GLN A 306 -7.63 21.40 -23.20
C GLN A 306 -8.41 21.10 -24.49
N ALA A 307 -8.27 21.96 -25.49
CA ALA A 307 -8.76 21.68 -26.84
C ALA A 307 -7.93 20.55 -27.49
N PRO A 308 -8.51 19.70 -28.35
CA PRO A 308 -7.81 18.58 -28.98
C PRO A 308 -6.45 18.93 -29.58
N VAL A 309 -5.43 18.13 -29.22
CA VAL A 309 -4.05 18.24 -29.72
C VAL A 309 -3.57 16.90 -30.24
N THR A 310 -3.01 16.87 -31.45
CA THR A 310 -2.30 15.70 -32.00
C THR A 310 -0.79 15.95 -31.97
N CYS A 311 -0.07 15.32 -31.04
CA CYS A 311 1.38 15.26 -31.04
C CYS A 311 1.85 14.02 -31.82
N GLU A 312 2.18 14.21 -33.10
CA GLU A 312 2.58 13.12 -34.02
C GLU A 312 3.84 12.37 -33.58
N TYR A 313 4.78 13.05 -32.92
CA TYR A 313 5.99 12.47 -32.34
C TYR A 313 6.75 13.54 -31.52
N LYS A 314 7.12 13.18 -30.29
CA LYS A 314 8.03 13.96 -29.42
C LYS A 314 9.12 13.02 -28.91
N ARG A 315 10.35 13.51 -28.83
CA ARG A 315 11.48 12.80 -28.22
C ARG A 315 11.86 13.47 -26.91
N VAL A 316 12.07 12.67 -25.87
CA VAL A 316 12.66 13.08 -24.59
C VAL A 316 13.89 12.23 -24.35
N GLU A 317 14.93 12.83 -23.77
CA GLU A 317 16.18 12.14 -23.46
C GLU A 317 16.32 11.97 -21.95
N MET A 318 16.81 10.80 -21.53
CA MET A 318 17.04 10.50 -20.12
C MET A 318 18.40 9.82 -19.95
N ALA A 319 19.18 10.27 -18.97
CA ALA A 319 20.44 9.62 -18.61
C ALA A 319 20.15 8.30 -17.88
N THR A 320 20.13 7.19 -18.61
CA THR A 320 19.76 5.87 -18.08
C THR A 320 20.30 4.74 -18.97
N THR A 321 20.15 3.47 -18.56
CA THR A 321 20.67 2.35 -19.35
C THR A 321 19.85 2.12 -20.62
N PRO A 322 20.43 1.54 -21.70
CA PRO A 322 19.71 1.32 -22.95
C PRO A 322 18.42 0.51 -22.84
N GLU A 323 18.33 -0.41 -21.87
CA GLU A 323 17.15 -1.26 -21.62
C GLU A 323 15.94 -0.47 -21.15
N ASN A 324 16.15 0.77 -20.68
CA ASN A 324 15.10 1.69 -20.23
C ASN A 324 14.54 2.56 -21.37
N ALA A 325 14.79 2.21 -22.63
CA ALA A 325 14.14 2.86 -23.76
C ALA A 325 12.63 2.59 -23.73
N LEU A 326 11.81 3.65 -23.85
CA LEU A 326 10.36 3.56 -23.81
C LEU A 326 9.70 4.32 -24.96
N VAL A 327 8.50 3.88 -25.34
CA VAL A 327 7.58 4.64 -26.19
C VAL A 327 6.21 4.70 -25.53
N GLY A 328 5.66 5.90 -25.35
CA GLY A 328 4.33 6.15 -24.83
C GLY A 328 3.38 6.63 -25.92
N LEU A 329 2.19 6.05 -26.00
CA LEU A 329 1.07 6.52 -26.79
C LEU A 329 -0.09 6.89 -25.84
N GLY A 330 -0.36 8.19 -25.72
CA GLY A 330 -1.47 8.73 -24.92
C GLY A 330 -2.69 9.07 -25.78
N LEU A 331 -3.88 8.76 -25.29
CA LEU A 331 -5.18 9.01 -25.94
C LEU A 331 -6.15 9.65 -24.94
N VAL A 332 -6.65 10.85 -25.21
CA VAL A 332 -7.67 11.47 -24.33
C VAL A 332 -9.01 10.80 -24.56
N LEU A 333 -9.68 10.42 -23.47
CA LEU A 333 -10.90 9.63 -23.47
C LEU A 333 -12.17 10.49 -23.50
N GLY A 334 -12.11 11.70 -22.94
CA GLY A 334 -13.27 12.59 -22.86
C GLY A 334 -13.21 13.47 -21.62
N SER A 335 -14.32 13.56 -20.90
CA SER A 335 -14.45 14.33 -19.66
C SER A 335 -14.61 13.41 -18.46
N ALA A 336 -14.08 13.81 -17.30
CA ALA A 336 -14.26 13.11 -16.03
C ALA A 336 -15.74 12.84 -15.66
N LEU A 337 -16.66 13.68 -16.17
CA LEU A 337 -18.09 13.57 -15.92
C LEU A 337 -18.77 12.47 -16.77
N ASP A 338 -18.11 11.95 -17.81
CA ASP A 338 -18.63 10.87 -18.65
C ASP A 338 -18.20 9.49 -18.12
N ARG A 339 -18.78 9.11 -16.98
CA ARG A 339 -18.41 7.89 -16.25
C ARG A 339 -18.59 6.61 -17.08
N LYS A 340 -19.67 6.51 -17.86
CA LYS A 340 -19.91 5.34 -18.73
C LYS A 340 -18.77 5.20 -19.73
N ARG A 341 -18.38 6.30 -20.39
CA ARG A 341 -17.30 6.28 -21.37
C ARG A 341 -15.94 5.95 -20.75
N THR A 342 -15.59 6.55 -19.61
CA THR A 342 -14.31 6.28 -18.95
C THR A 342 -14.21 4.82 -18.47
N ILE A 343 -15.26 4.29 -17.83
CA ILE A 343 -15.28 2.88 -17.38
C ILE A 343 -15.27 1.93 -18.59
N ALA A 344 -16.00 2.24 -19.65
CA ALA A 344 -15.97 1.44 -20.88
C ALA A 344 -14.61 1.43 -21.55
N ALA A 345 -13.89 2.57 -21.54
CA ALA A 345 -12.54 2.67 -22.08
C ALA A 345 -11.55 1.81 -21.28
N ASP A 346 -11.61 1.87 -19.95
CA ASP A 346 -10.81 1.04 -19.05
C ASP A 346 -11.02 -0.46 -19.34
N ILE A 347 -12.28 -0.92 -19.34
CA ILE A 347 -12.65 -2.29 -19.69
C ILE A 347 -12.14 -2.67 -21.09
N LEU A 348 -12.29 -1.77 -22.06
CA LEU A 348 -11.86 -2.00 -23.43
C LEU A 348 -10.34 -2.16 -23.48
N PHE A 349 -9.55 -1.24 -22.97
CA PHE A 349 -8.09 -1.30 -23.05
C PHE A 349 -7.52 -2.50 -22.28
N GLU A 350 -8.07 -2.83 -21.12
CA GLU A 350 -7.72 -4.05 -20.39
C GLU A 350 -8.03 -5.32 -21.24
N ALA A 351 -9.15 -5.33 -21.97
CA ALA A 351 -9.49 -6.44 -22.87
C ALA A 351 -8.55 -6.56 -24.07
N LEU A 352 -7.88 -5.47 -24.45
CA LEU A 352 -6.96 -5.40 -25.59
C LEU A 352 -5.50 -5.63 -25.19
N LEU A 353 -5.12 -5.26 -23.97
CA LEU A 353 -3.72 -5.13 -23.53
C LEU A 353 -3.39 -5.79 -22.17
N GLY A 354 -4.39 -6.18 -21.37
CA GLY A 354 -4.21 -6.63 -19.98
C GLY A 354 -3.39 -7.92 -19.80
N SER A 355 -3.34 -8.80 -20.80
CA SER A 355 -2.53 -10.03 -20.74
C SER A 355 -1.80 -10.33 -22.05
N ASN A 356 -0.81 -11.23 -22.01
CA ASN A 356 -0.01 -11.60 -23.19
C ASN A 356 -0.85 -12.22 -24.32
N GLU A 357 -1.99 -12.84 -23.98
CA GLU A 357 -2.95 -13.38 -24.96
C GLU A 357 -3.97 -12.34 -25.45
N ALA A 358 -3.93 -11.11 -24.92
CA ALA A 358 -4.78 -10.04 -25.38
C ALA A 358 -4.46 -9.65 -26.83
N PRO A 359 -5.47 -9.46 -27.70
CA PRO A 359 -5.27 -9.42 -29.14
C PRO A 359 -4.28 -8.32 -29.59
N VAL A 360 -4.32 -7.14 -28.96
CA VAL A 360 -3.45 -6.02 -29.32
C VAL A 360 -2.06 -6.18 -28.71
N LYS A 361 -1.96 -6.60 -27.44
CA LYS A 361 -0.66 -6.89 -26.80
C LYS A 361 0.09 -7.99 -27.55
N LYS A 362 -0.59 -9.08 -27.90
CA LYS A 362 -0.05 -10.18 -28.71
C LYS A 362 0.49 -9.70 -30.06
N ALA A 363 -0.23 -8.80 -30.74
CA ALA A 363 0.21 -8.23 -32.01
C ALA A 363 1.48 -7.36 -31.85
N ILE A 364 1.55 -6.53 -30.80
CA ILE A 364 2.72 -5.69 -30.50
C ILE A 364 3.94 -6.55 -30.17
N LEU A 365 3.77 -7.58 -29.33
CA LEU A 365 4.85 -8.51 -28.97
C LEU A 365 5.34 -9.30 -30.20
N ALA A 366 4.42 -9.78 -31.05
CA ALA A 366 4.76 -10.48 -32.28
C ALA A 366 5.51 -9.60 -33.30
N ALA A 367 5.30 -8.28 -33.26
CA ALA A 367 6.04 -7.32 -34.10
C ALA A 367 7.49 -7.09 -33.63
N GLY A 368 7.87 -7.55 -32.43
CA GLY A 368 9.25 -7.47 -31.93
C GLY A 368 9.74 -6.04 -31.68
N LEU A 369 8.83 -5.13 -31.31
CA LEU A 369 9.13 -3.71 -31.14
C LEU A 369 9.82 -3.39 -29.80
N GLY A 370 9.66 -4.24 -28.79
CA GLY A 370 10.23 -4.08 -27.46
C GLY A 370 10.10 -5.34 -26.61
N GLY A 371 10.41 -5.23 -25.32
CA GLY A 371 10.38 -6.36 -24.38
C GLY A 371 9.01 -6.64 -23.77
N ASN A 372 8.22 -5.61 -23.52
CA ASN A 372 6.89 -5.71 -22.92
C ASN A 372 6.03 -4.49 -23.28
N VAL A 373 4.71 -4.59 -23.11
CA VAL A 373 3.79 -3.46 -23.19
C VAL A 373 2.86 -3.46 -21.97
N VAL A 374 2.67 -2.29 -21.40
CA VAL A 374 1.74 -2.03 -20.29
C VAL A 374 0.81 -0.88 -20.68
N SER A 375 -0.37 -0.84 -20.10
CA SER A 375 -1.30 0.27 -20.29
C SER A 375 -2.14 0.51 -19.03
N TYR A 376 -2.66 1.72 -18.89
CA TYR A 376 -3.61 2.07 -17.82
C TYR A 376 -4.46 3.28 -18.19
N THR A 377 -5.67 3.31 -17.64
CA THR A 377 -6.58 4.45 -17.73
C THR A 377 -6.38 5.39 -16.53
N ALA A 378 -5.97 6.62 -16.78
CA ALA A 378 -5.86 7.68 -15.78
C ALA A 378 -7.19 8.46 -15.66
N ALA A 379 -8.08 7.99 -14.78
CA ALA A 379 -9.43 8.54 -14.60
C ALA A 379 -9.50 9.82 -13.75
N GLU A 380 -8.47 10.13 -12.96
CA GLU A 380 -8.50 11.17 -11.92
C GLU A 380 -8.02 12.56 -12.39
N SER A 381 -8.39 12.93 -13.61
CA SER A 381 -8.09 14.22 -14.24
C SER A 381 -9.33 14.79 -14.93
N LEU A 382 -9.35 16.11 -15.19
CA LEU A 382 -10.48 16.79 -15.82
C LEU A 382 -10.85 16.17 -17.19
N GLN A 383 -9.83 15.74 -17.92
CA GLN A 383 -9.95 14.96 -19.14
C GLN A 383 -9.17 13.65 -18.97
N PRO A 384 -9.83 12.54 -18.64
CA PRO A 384 -9.17 11.24 -18.52
C PRO A 384 -8.44 10.84 -19.80
N TYR A 385 -7.36 10.07 -19.65
CA TYR A 385 -6.60 9.53 -20.77
C TYR A 385 -6.23 8.06 -20.56
N GLU A 386 -6.01 7.36 -21.66
CA GLU A 386 -5.33 6.06 -21.69
C GLU A 386 -3.88 6.28 -22.09
N ILE A 387 -2.93 5.59 -21.44
CA ILE A 387 -1.54 5.55 -21.87
C ILE A 387 -1.09 4.13 -22.12
N ILE A 388 -0.42 3.92 -23.26
CA ILE A 388 0.14 2.64 -23.69
C ILE A 388 1.66 2.80 -23.75
N MET A 389 2.39 2.03 -22.95
CA MET A 389 3.85 2.12 -22.83
C MET A 389 4.53 0.85 -23.32
N LEU A 390 5.36 0.97 -24.35
CA LEU A 390 6.27 -0.07 -24.81
C LEU A 390 7.58 0.02 -24.01
N GLN A 391 7.91 -1.04 -23.30
CA GLN A 391 9.13 -1.17 -22.48
C GLN A 391 10.26 -1.85 -23.25
N ASN A 392 11.51 -1.46 -22.96
CA ASN A 392 12.71 -1.94 -23.66
C ASN A 392 12.55 -1.81 -25.18
N ALA A 393 12.12 -0.62 -25.62
CA ALA A 393 11.79 -0.31 -27.00
C ALA A 393 13.04 -0.36 -27.90
N GLN A 394 12.90 -0.98 -29.06
CA GLN A 394 13.95 -0.96 -30.07
C GLN A 394 14.10 0.46 -30.67
N PRO A 395 15.29 0.84 -31.15
CA PRO A 395 15.51 2.20 -31.68
C PRO A 395 14.57 2.55 -32.85
N GLY A 396 13.86 3.68 -32.73
CA GLY A 396 13.07 4.26 -33.84
C GLY A 396 11.74 3.55 -34.13
N VAL A 397 11.24 2.74 -33.20
CA VAL A 397 9.98 1.99 -33.36
C VAL A 397 8.72 2.78 -33.02
N ALA A 398 8.81 4.03 -32.55
CA ALA A 398 7.65 4.74 -32.03
C ALA A 398 6.47 4.83 -33.01
N ARG A 399 6.73 5.19 -34.28
CA ARG A 399 5.69 5.25 -35.31
C ARG A 399 5.17 3.87 -35.71
N GLU A 400 6.02 2.86 -35.62
CA GLU A 400 5.65 1.47 -35.91
C GLU A 400 4.75 0.91 -34.81
N LEU A 401 5.01 1.24 -33.54
CA LEU A 401 4.13 0.92 -32.41
C LEU A 401 2.72 1.46 -32.67
N ARG A 402 2.60 2.77 -32.97
CA ARG A 402 1.30 3.38 -33.29
C ARG A 402 0.61 2.66 -34.45
N ARG A 403 1.35 2.34 -35.51
CA ARG A 403 0.81 1.64 -36.68
C ARG A 403 0.28 0.25 -36.32
N VAL A 404 1.09 -0.58 -35.65
CA VAL A 404 0.71 -1.94 -35.25
C VAL A 404 -0.50 -1.90 -34.31
N PHE A 405 -0.49 -0.99 -33.34
CA PHE A 405 -1.61 -0.77 -32.42
C PHE A 405 -2.89 -0.40 -33.16
N GLN A 406 -2.86 0.61 -34.04
CA GLN A 406 -4.03 1.06 -34.80
C GLN A 406 -4.51 0.02 -35.82
N ASP A 407 -3.61 -0.74 -36.44
CA ASP A 407 -3.96 -1.81 -37.38
C ASP A 407 -4.67 -2.96 -36.65
N ALA A 408 -4.18 -3.37 -35.47
CA ALA A 408 -4.85 -4.36 -34.64
C ALA A 408 -6.23 -3.86 -34.16
N CYS A 409 -6.35 -2.59 -33.76
CA CYS A 409 -7.64 -2.01 -33.36
C CYS A 409 -8.61 -1.92 -34.55
N ARG A 410 -8.12 -1.64 -35.76
CA ARG A 410 -8.94 -1.61 -36.99
C ARG A 410 -9.50 -2.99 -37.32
N ASP A 411 -8.69 -4.03 -37.18
CA ASP A 411 -9.15 -5.42 -37.34
C ASP A 411 -10.27 -5.76 -36.36
N LEU A 412 -10.12 -5.38 -35.08
CA LEU A 412 -11.14 -5.58 -34.05
C LEU A 412 -12.41 -4.76 -34.28
N CYS A 413 -12.30 -3.57 -34.89
CA CYS A 413 -13.48 -2.79 -35.31
C CYS A 413 -14.24 -3.44 -36.47
N GLU A 414 -13.61 -4.32 -37.26
CA GLU A 414 -14.22 -5.03 -38.40
C GLU A 414 -14.72 -6.42 -38.00
N HIS A 415 -13.98 -7.13 -37.15
CA HIS A 415 -14.22 -8.53 -36.78
C HIS A 415 -14.78 -8.71 -35.36
N GLY A 416 -14.76 -7.65 -34.55
CA GLY A 416 -15.31 -7.59 -33.20
C GLY A 416 -14.26 -7.80 -32.09
N VAL A 417 -14.47 -7.11 -30.97
CA VAL A 417 -13.72 -7.33 -29.72
C VAL A 417 -14.16 -8.64 -29.07
N PRO A 418 -13.27 -9.48 -28.49
CA PRO A 418 -13.69 -10.72 -27.84
C PRO A 418 -14.65 -10.50 -26.67
N ARG A 419 -15.93 -10.91 -26.82
CA ARG A 419 -17.00 -10.68 -25.83
C ARG A 419 -16.70 -11.34 -24.49
N GLU A 420 -16.16 -12.55 -24.51
CA GLU A 420 -15.82 -13.29 -23.29
C GLU A 420 -14.78 -12.55 -22.44
N ARG A 421 -13.84 -11.83 -23.07
CA ARG A 421 -12.83 -11.02 -22.36
C ARG A 421 -13.46 -9.76 -21.75
N LEU A 422 -14.33 -9.08 -22.49
CA LEU A 422 -15.05 -7.91 -21.97
C LEU A 422 -15.94 -8.28 -20.76
N GLU A 423 -16.71 -9.37 -20.86
CA GLU A 423 -17.52 -9.88 -19.75
C GLU A 423 -16.65 -10.29 -18.56
N ALA A 424 -15.46 -10.86 -18.80
CA ALA A 424 -14.54 -11.24 -17.74
C ALA A 424 -14.03 -10.02 -16.96
N ILE A 425 -13.60 -8.97 -17.66
CA ILE A 425 -13.11 -7.74 -17.03
C ILE A 425 -14.23 -6.99 -16.32
N ILE A 426 -15.43 -6.91 -16.91
CA ILE A 426 -16.62 -6.37 -16.23
C ILE A 426 -16.86 -7.09 -14.91
N SER A 427 -16.78 -8.43 -14.90
CA SER A 427 -17.00 -9.23 -13.71
C SER A 427 -15.89 -9.04 -12.66
N SER A 428 -14.62 -8.93 -13.09
CA SER A 428 -13.48 -8.65 -12.23
C SER A 428 -13.61 -7.28 -11.56
N ASN A 429 -13.87 -6.23 -12.34
CA ASN A 429 -14.01 -4.88 -11.81
C ASN A 429 -15.19 -4.77 -10.84
N GLU A 430 -16.34 -5.39 -11.14
CA GLU A 430 -17.46 -5.44 -10.20
C GLU A 430 -17.13 -6.18 -8.90
N TYR A 431 -16.36 -7.26 -9.00
CA TYR A 431 -15.91 -8.00 -7.83
C TYR A 431 -15.06 -7.11 -6.92
N ASP A 432 -14.07 -6.43 -7.47
CA ASP A 432 -13.18 -5.52 -6.71
C ASP A 432 -13.97 -4.39 -6.05
N LEU A 433 -14.90 -3.78 -6.79
CA LEU A 433 -15.77 -2.72 -6.29
C LEU A 433 -16.70 -3.17 -5.16
N ARG A 434 -17.24 -4.39 -5.21
CA ARG A 434 -18.07 -4.95 -4.12
C ARG A 434 -17.22 -5.39 -2.93
N GLN A 435 -16.01 -5.89 -3.19
CA GLN A 435 -15.08 -6.32 -2.15
C GLN A 435 -14.59 -5.14 -1.31
N ARG A 436 -14.43 -3.96 -1.94
CA ARG A 436 -13.95 -2.72 -1.32
C ARG A 436 -12.64 -2.93 -0.56
N ASP A 437 -11.73 -3.74 -1.09
CA ASP A 437 -10.42 -4.00 -0.47
C ASP A 437 -9.35 -3.09 -1.05
N TYR A 438 -9.45 -1.79 -0.75
CA TYR A 438 -8.54 -0.76 -1.27
C TYR A 438 -7.14 -0.78 -0.64
N GLY A 439 -6.86 -1.68 0.31
CA GLY A 439 -5.63 -1.69 1.10
C GLY A 439 -5.51 -0.55 2.13
N ILE A 440 -6.46 0.39 2.16
CA ILE A 440 -6.59 1.51 3.10
C ILE A 440 -8.01 1.57 3.67
N ALA A 441 -8.27 2.51 4.57
CA ALA A 441 -9.62 2.72 5.11
C ALA A 441 -10.60 3.19 4.01
N ASP A 442 -11.82 2.62 3.99
CA ASP A 442 -12.80 2.86 2.91
C ASP A 442 -13.15 4.33 2.74
N GLY A 443 -13.39 5.02 3.84
CA GLY A 443 -13.69 6.46 3.80
C GLY A 443 -12.57 7.31 3.18
N VAL A 444 -11.31 6.84 3.19
CA VAL A 444 -10.19 7.52 2.53
C VAL A 444 -10.24 7.29 1.02
N ALA A 445 -10.33 6.03 0.58
CA ALA A 445 -10.43 5.69 -0.84
C ALA A 445 -11.65 6.35 -1.49
N ILE A 446 -12.80 6.27 -0.83
CA ILE A 446 -14.06 6.87 -1.27
C ILE A 446 -13.97 8.40 -1.36
N ALA A 447 -13.24 9.05 -0.44
CA ALA A 447 -13.02 10.50 -0.50
C ALA A 447 -12.18 10.90 -1.71
N CYS A 448 -11.16 10.12 -2.06
CA CYS A 448 -10.38 10.33 -3.29
C CYS A 448 -11.25 10.10 -4.53
N ASP A 449 -12.00 8.99 -4.60
CA ASP A 449 -12.89 8.67 -5.71
C ASP A 449 -13.93 9.76 -5.95
N ALA A 450 -14.55 10.30 -4.89
CA ALA A 450 -15.51 11.38 -5.00
C ALA A 450 -14.91 12.62 -5.70
N LEU A 451 -13.65 12.94 -5.43
CA LEU A 451 -12.97 14.10 -6.04
C LEU A 451 -12.68 13.92 -7.53
N SER A 452 -12.67 12.69 -8.04
CA SER A 452 -12.51 12.40 -9.48
C SER A 452 -13.65 12.96 -10.34
N THR A 453 -14.79 13.33 -9.75
CA THR A 453 -15.85 14.11 -10.43
C THR A 453 -16.16 15.43 -9.73
N TRP A 454 -16.14 15.43 -8.40
CA TRP A 454 -16.56 16.58 -7.59
C TRP A 454 -15.64 17.79 -7.73
N LEU A 455 -14.34 17.60 -7.98
CA LEU A 455 -13.39 18.70 -8.18
C LEU A 455 -13.69 19.55 -9.43
N TYR A 456 -14.42 18.95 -10.38
CA TYR A 456 -14.69 19.52 -11.70
C TYR A 456 -16.12 20.06 -11.83
N ASP A 457 -17.06 19.54 -11.04
CA ASP A 457 -18.44 20.01 -10.97
C ASP A 457 -19.02 19.79 -9.55
N ASP A 458 -19.50 20.89 -8.95
CA ASP A 458 -20.13 20.87 -7.62
C ASP A 458 -21.38 19.97 -7.59
N ASP A 459 -22.07 19.82 -8.72
CA ASP A 459 -23.24 18.94 -8.86
C ASP A 459 -22.87 17.46 -9.00
N ALA A 460 -21.58 17.12 -9.09
CA ALA A 460 -21.08 15.76 -9.32
C ALA A 460 -20.45 15.09 -8.08
N ALA A 461 -20.76 15.58 -6.87
CA ALA A 461 -20.21 15.07 -5.60
C ALA A 461 -20.32 13.54 -5.37
N THR A 462 -21.37 12.91 -5.89
CA THR A 462 -21.65 11.47 -5.71
C THR A 462 -21.50 10.67 -7.01
N LEU A 463 -21.14 11.33 -8.12
CA LEU A 463 -21.18 10.71 -9.45
C LEU A 463 -20.15 9.58 -9.59
N ALA A 464 -18.93 9.79 -9.10
CA ALA A 464 -17.89 8.76 -9.10
C ALA A 464 -18.23 7.54 -8.22
N LEU A 465 -19.10 7.72 -7.22
CA LEU A 465 -19.43 6.70 -6.22
C LEU A 465 -20.54 5.73 -6.68
N LYS A 466 -21.14 5.97 -7.85
CA LYS A 466 -22.25 5.19 -8.39
C LYS A 466 -21.82 4.48 -9.66
N TYR A 467 -21.66 3.17 -9.58
CA TYR A 467 -21.11 2.35 -10.65
C TYR A 467 -22.02 1.18 -11.05
N GLY A 468 -22.91 0.70 -10.17
CA GLY A 468 -23.77 -0.45 -10.45
C GLY A 468 -24.58 -0.30 -11.74
N PRO A 469 -25.32 0.83 -11.92
CA PRO A 469 -26.07 1.08 -13.15
C PRO A 469 -25.19 1.15 -14.40
N VAL A 470 -23.95 1.63 -14.28
CA VAL A 470 -23.01 1.72 -15.40
C VAL A 470 -22.58 0.32 -15.84
N TYR A 471 -22.21 -0.56 -14.91
CA TYR A 471 -21.83 -1.93 -15.27
C TYR A 471 -23.02 -2.76 -15.79
N GLU A 472 -24.23 -2.56 -15.26
CA GLU A 472 -25.45 -3.16 -15.83
C GLU A 472 -25.67 -2.73 -17.28
N GLU A 473 -25.51 -1.44 -17.56
CA GLU A 473 -25.62 -0.90 -18.92
C GLU A 473 -24.51 -1.48 -19.83
N LEU A 474 -23.25 -1.48 -19.38
CA LEU A 474 -22.12 -2.00 -20.15
C LEU A 474 -22.22 -3.50 -20.45
N ARG A 475 -22.81 -4.30 -19.56
CA ARG A 475 -23.15 -5.70 -19.89
C ARG A 475 -24.17 -5.80 -21.02
N GLY A 476 -25.19 -4.94 -21.00
CA GLY A 476 -26.17 -4.86 -22.09
C GLY A 476 -25.53 -4.48 -23.43
N GLU A 477 -24.49 -3.65 -23.39
CA GLU A 477 -23.73 -3.22 -24.58
C GLU A 477 -22.88 -4.35 -25.22
N LEU A 478 -22.67 -5.48 -24.52
CA LEU A 478 -21.98 -6.65 -25.08
C LEU A 478 -22.74 -7.31 -26.24
N ASP A 479 -24.07 -7.16 -26.27
CA ASP A 479 -24.95 -7.66 -27.34
C ASP A 479 -24.90 -6.79 -28.61
N GLY A 480 -24.24 -5.62 -28.54
CA GLY A 480 -24.20 -4.61 -29.60
C GLY A 480 -22.80 -4.37 -30.20
N SER A 481 -22.63 -3.17 -30.78
CA SER A 481 -21.38 -2.67 -31.38
C SER A 481 -20.69 -1.60 -30.56
N TYR A 482 -21.19 -1.29 -29.36
CA TYR A 482 -20.74 -0.14 -28.57
C TYR A 482 -19.23 -0.15 -28.30
N PHE A 483 -18.65 -1.31 -27.97
CA PHE A 483 -17.21 -1.41 -27.73
C PHE A 483 -16.39 -1.24 -29.01
N GLU A 484 -16.87 -1.71 -30.16
CA GLU A 484 -16.23 -1.45 -31.46
C GLU A 484 -16.35 0.01 -31.88
N ASP A 485 -17.49 0.65 -31.62
CA ASP A 485 -17.71 2.07 -31.91
C ASP A 485 -16.84 2.94 -31.00
N LEU A 486 -16.77 2.63 -29.71
CA LEU A 486 -15.87 3.28 -28.77
C LEU A 486 -14.40 3.09 -29.16
N LEU A 487 -13.99 1.89 -29.55
CA LEU A 487 -12.63 1.62 -30.03
C LEU A 487 -12.29 2.46 -31.27
N ARG A 488 -13.22 2.56 -32.21
CA ARG A 488 -13.07 3.39 -33.41
C ARG A 488 -12.89 4.86 -33.04
N GLU A 489 -13.75 5.39 -32.18
CA GLU A 489 -13.69 6.77 -31.71
C GLU A 489 -12.39 7.09 -30.98
N LEU A 490 -11.98 6.24 -30.03
CA LEU A 490 -10.84 6.50 -29.15
C LEU A 490 -9.48 6.29 -29.82
N VAL A 491 -9.39 5.41 -30.81
CA VAL A 491 -8.10 5.00 -31.40
C VAL A 491 -7.95 5.42 -32.87
N LEU A 492 -9.01 5.33 -33.67
CA LEU A 492 -8.94 5.54 -35.12
C LEU A 492 -9.38 6.94 -35.55
N GLU A 493 -10.26 7.58 -34.78
CA GLU A 493 -10.84 8.89 -35.08
C GLU A 493 -10.41 9.98 -34.10
N ASN A 494 -9.68 9.63 -33.03
CA ASN A 494 -9.24 10.55 -31.99
C ASN A 494 -8.17 11.53 -32.49
N ASP A 495 -8.45 12.83 -32.37
CA ASP A 495 -7.55 13.93 -32.70
C ASP A 495 -6.85 14.54 -31.47
N HIS A 496 -7.07 13.97 -30.28
CA HIS A 496 -6.43 14.34 -29.03
C HIS A 496 -5.52 13.20 -28.52
N MET A 497 -4.30 13.15 -29.05
CA MET A 497 -3.34 12.07 -28.78
C MET A 497 -1.89 12.57 -28.77
N ALA A 498 -1.00 11.81 -28.13
CA ALA A 498 0.43 12.08 -28.13
C ALA A 498 1.26 10.81 -28.29
N LEU A 499 2.26 10.85 -29.17
CA LEU A 499 3.28 9.81 -29.30
C LEU A 499 4.62 10.36 -28.81
N VAL A 500 5.16 9.77 -27.75
CA VAL A 500 6.40 10.21 -27.09
C VAL A 500 7.40 9.06 -27.03
N GLU A 501 8.66 9.30 -27.38
CA GLU A 501 9.75 8.34 -27.26
C GLU A 501 10.77 8.87 -26.23
N LEU A 502 11.02 8.06 -25.20
CA LEU A 502 12.10 8.28 -24.23
C LEU A 502 13.34 7.54 -24.70
N VAL A 503 14.38 8.29 -25.03
CA VAL A 503 15.65 7.77 -25.55
C VAL A 503 16.70 7.83 -24.43
N PRO A 504 17.23 6.67 -24.00
CA PRO A 504 18.35 6.63 -23.08
C PRO A 504 19.59 7.29 -23.69
N VAL A 505 20.27 8.12 -22.92
CA VAL A 505 21.57 8.72 -23.25
C VAL A 505 22.59 8.37 -22.18
N ASP A 506 23.87 8.33 -22.55
CA ASP A 506 24.94 8.00 -21.61
C ASP A 506 25.01 9.03 -20.47
N ALA A 507 24.91 8.56 -19.22
CA ALA A 507 24.99 9.42 -18.03
C ALA A 507 26.32 10.19 -17.91
N ALA A 508 27.36 9.75 -18.61
CA ALA A 508 28.67 10.40 -18.67
C ALA A 508 28.65 11.78 -19.36
N GLU A 509 27.56 12.15 -20.05
CA GLU A 509 27.42 13.44 -20.72
C GLU A 509 26.15 14.18 -20.28
N GLY A 510 26.21 14.91 -19.16
CA GLY A 510 25.50 16.19 -19.10
C GLY A 510 24.75 16.56 -17.83
N ALA A 511 23.94 15.71 -17.20
CA ALA A 511 23.01 16.17 -16.16
C ALA A 511 23.69 16.55 -14.83
N GLU A 512 24.40 15.61 -14.19
CA GLU A 512 25.16 15.89 -12.95
C GLU A 512 26.31 16.88 -13.21
N SER A 513 26.95 16.79 -14.38
CA SER A 513 27.99 17.75 -14.76
C SER A 513 27.44 19.16 -15.02
N ALA A 514 26.21 19.31 -15.52
CA ALA A 514 25.58 20.61 -15.74
C ALA A 514 25.11 21.23 -14.42
N GLU A 515 24.49 20.45 -13.54
CA GLU A 515 24.13 20.93 -12.18
C GLU A 515 25.40 21.35 -11.42
N ALA A 516 26.45 20.52 -11.42
CA ALA A 516 27.72 20.86 -10.78
C ALA A 516 28.38 22.11 -11.39
N ALA A 517 28.34 22.27 -12.73
CA ALA A 517 28.86 23.46 -13.40
C ALA A 517 28.02 24.71 -13.09
N GLU A 518 26.69 24.58 -13.02
CA GLU A 518 25.78 25.66 -12.63
C GLU A 518 26.03 26.11 -11.20
N LEU A 519 26.11 25.17 -10.25
CA LEU A 519 26.37 25.45 -8.84
C LEU A 519 27.77 26.05 -8.62
N ALA A 520 28.78 25.59 -9.36
CA ALA A 520 30.10 26.21 -9.34
C ALA A 520 30.06 27.65 -9.87
N ALA A 521 29.38 27.90 -11.00
CA ALA A 521 29.22 29.25 -11.54
C ALA A 521 28.41 30.15 -10.59
N LYS A 522 27.37 29.61 -9.94
CA LYS A 522 26.56 30.29 -8.94
C LYS A 522 27.40 30.68 -7.72
N ARG A 523 28.18 29.75 -7.17
CA ARG A 523 29.13 30.01 -6.09
C ARG A 523 30.11 31.12 -6.47
N ASP A 524 30.72 31.04 -7.66
CA ASP A 524 31.71 32.03 -8.12
C ASP A 524 31.11 33.42 -8.35
N ALA A 525 29.81 33.49 -8.62
CA ALA A 525 29.06 34.74 -8.72
C ALA A 525 28.63 35.32 -7.36
N MET A 526 28.58 34.49 -6.31
CA MET A 526 28.27 34.94 -4.94
C MET A 526 29.45 35.69 -4.33
N THR A 527 29.15 36.76 -3.62
CA THR A 527 30.09 37.46 -2.76
C THR A 527 30.44 36.62 -1.55
N ASP A 528 31.60 36.89 -0.94
CA ASP A 528 32.00 36.24 0.32
C ASP A 528 30.93 36.40 1.42
N ALA A 529 30.16 37.50 1.41
CA ALA A 529 29.06 37.73 2.35
C ALA A 529 27.85 36.82 2.07
N GLU A 530 27.48 36.60 0.80
CA GLU A 530 26.40 35.67 0.42
C GLU A 530 26.79 34.22 0.69
N GLN A 531 28.05 33.84 0.47
CA GLN A 531 28.54 32.50 0.82
C GLN A 531 28.55 32.29 2.34
N ALA A 532 28.92 33.32 3.11
CA ALA A 532 28.85 33.28 4.57
C ALA A 532 27.39 33.16 5.07
N ASP A 533 26.43 33.84 4.42
CA ASP A 533 25.00 33.74 4.72
C ASP A 533 24.48 32.31 4.50
N VAL A 534 24.88 31.63 3.41
CA VAL A 534 24.53 30.22 3.17
C VAL A 534 25.03 29.32 4.31
N VAL A 535 26.28 29.49 4.75
CA VAL A 535 26.85 28.72 5.87
C VAL A 535 26.09 28.99 7.16
N GLU A 536 25.79 30.26 7.47
CA GLU A 536 25.06 30.64 8.68
C GLU A 536 23.62 30.09 8.69
N ARG A 537 22.89 30.21 7.57
CA ARG A 537 21.54 29.66 7.42
C ARG A 537 21.51 28.15 7.51
N THR A 538 22.47 27.46 6.87
CA THR A 538 22.60 26.00 6.97
C THR A 538 22.87 25.57 8.42
N ALA A 539 23.73 26.29 9.15
CA ALA A 539 23.99 26.01 10.55
C ALA A 539 22.75 26.26 11.44
N ALA A 540 21.99 27.33 11.18
CA ALA A 540 20.74 27.63 11.88
C ALA A 540 19.66 26.57 11.60
N LEU A 541 19.53 26.12 10.35
CA LEU A 541 18.62 25.06 9.94
C LEU A 541 18.95 23.75 10.66
N ARG A 542 20.23 23.33 10.64
CA ARG A 542 20.70 22.13 11.37
C ARG A 542 20.43 22.22 12.87
N ALA A 543 20.73 23.36 13.48
CA ALA A 543 20.43 23.58 14.90
C ALA A 543 18.92 23.51 15.20
N ALA A 544 18.07 24.01 14.30
CA ALA A 544 16.62 23.91 14.44
C ALA A 544 16.12 22.46 14.29
N GLN A 545 16.69 21.69 13.37
CA GLN A 545 16.41 20.27 13.18
C GLN A 545 16.78 19.44 14.42
N GLU A 546 17.96 19.67 14.98
CA GLU A 546 18.48 18.94 16.14
C GLU A 546 17.83 19.34 17.49
N ALA A 547 17.23 20.53 17.57
CA ALA A 547 16.61 21.01 18.81
C ALA A 547 15.44 20.11 19.24
N ASN A 548 15.26 19.83 20.52
CA ASN A 548 14.03 19.17 20.97
C ASN A 548 12.88 20.17 21.04
N ASP A 549 11.67 19.74 20.68
CA ASP A 549 10.47 20.54 20.92
C ASP A 549 10.29 20.79 22.43
N ALA A 550 9.89 22.02 22.76
CA ALA A 550 9.63 22.40 24.15
C ALA A 550 8.49 21.56 24.73
N PRO A 551 8.57 21.13 26.01
CA PRO A 551 7.50 20.36 26.66
C PRO A 551 6.13 21.04 26.58
N GLU A 552 6.07 22.36 26.68
CA GLU A 552 4.84 23.14 26.57
C GLU A 552 4.25 23.09 25.16
N ALA A 553 5.09 23.05 24.12
CA ALA A 553 4.65 22.89 22.73
C ALA A 553 4.08 21.49 22.51
N LYS A 554 4.79 20.44 22.95
CA LYS A 554 4.29 19.05 22.88
C LYS A 554 2.97 18.86 23.64
N ALA A 555 2.80 19.55 24.76
CA ALA A 555 1.57 19.51 25.54
C ALA A 555 0.35 20.14 24.84
N THR A 556 0.53 20.89 23.75
CA THR A 556 -0.58 21.40 22.93
C THR A 556 -1.22 20.34 22.06
N LEU A 557 -0.47 19.29 21.68
CA LEU A 557 -1.00 18.23 20.82
C LEU A 557 -2.12 17.47 21.56
N PRO A 558 -3.25 17.22 20.89
CA PRO A 558 -4.27 16.37 21.45
C PRO A 558 -3.72 14.94 21.52
N ARG A 559 -4.17 14.19 22.53
CA ARG A 559 -3.82 12.79 22.70
C ARG A 559 -5.02 12.04 23.22
N LEU A 560 -5.13 10.78 22.83
CA LEU A 560 -6.03 9.87 23.51
C LEU A 560 -5.43 9.46 24.85
N ARG A 561 -6.32 9.34 25.83
CA ARG A 561 -6.05 8.61 27.07
C ARG A 561 -6.55 7.18 26.91
N VAL A 562 -6.05 6.28 27.75
CA VAL A 562 -6.57 4.91 27.80
C VAL A 562 -8.07 4.91 28.14
N SER A 563 -8.53 5.90 28.92
CA SER A 563 -9.96 6.08 29.25
C SER A 563 -10.85 6.45 28.07
N ASP A 564 -10.27 6.95 26.97
CA ASP A 564 -11.01 7.34 25.78
C ASP A 564 -11.23 6.14 24.83
N ILE A 565 -10.58 5.01 25.11
CA ILE A 565 -10.70 3.77 24.33
C ILE A 565 -11.97 3.02 24.78
N GLY A 566 -12.93 2.88 23.88
CA GLY A 566 -14.18 2.15 24.10
C GLY A 566 -14.02 0.62 24.06
N GLU A 567 -15.14 -0.08 24.05
CA GLU A 567 -15.17 -1.51 23.70
C GLU A 567 -14.90 -1.68 22.21
N ALA A 568 -14.15 -2.72 21.83
CA ALA A 568 -13.97 -3.07 20.42
C ALA A 568 -15.27 -3.65 19.84
N ARG A 569 -15.50 -3.47 18.54
CA ARG A 569 -16.61 -4.13 17.86
C ARG A 569 -16.43 -5.65 17.92
N PRO A 570 -17.44 -6.41 18.38
CA PRO A 570 -17.31 -7.85 18.53
C PRO A 570 -17.21 -8.52 17.16
N GLU A 571 -16.29 -9.47 17.04
CA GLU A 571 -16.23 -10.33 15.86
C GLU A 571 -17.39 -11.34 15.87
N PRO A 572 -18.11 -11.54 14.76
CA PRO A 572 -19.13 -12.57 14.67
C PRO A 572 -18.59 -13.96 15.09
N PRO A 573 -19.35 -14.75 15.86
CA PRO A 573 -18.94 -16.10 16.22
C PRO A 573 -18.86 -16.99 14.98
N LEU A 574 -17.85 -17.86 14.95
CA LEU A 574 -17.77 -18.93 13.96
C LEU A 574 -18.74 -20.05 14.34
N VAL A 575 -19.44 -20.60 13.36
CA VAL A 575 -20.32 -21.76 13.54
C VAL A 575 -19.73 -22.96 12.80
N VAL A 576 -19.68 -24.13 13.45
CA VAL A 576 -19.29 -25.37 12.79
C VAL A 576 -20.56 -26.10 12.35
N ASP A 577 -20.80 -26.13 11.04
CA ASP A 577 -21.87 -26.90 10.43
C ASP A 577 -21.38 -28.33 10.14
N THR A 578 -22.10 -29.32 10.67
CA THR A 578 -21.82 -30.76 10.48
C THR A 578 -22.88 -31.46 9.65
N THR A 579 -23.86 -30.70 9.13
CA THR A 579 -24.93 -31.16 8.24
C THR A 579 -24.59 -30.98 6.76
N ALA A 580 -23.67 -30.06 6.44
CA ALA A 580 -23.07 -29.93 5.12
C ALA A 580 -22.34 -31.23 4.69
N PRO A 581 -22.23 -31.50 3.36
CA PRO A 581 -21.53 -32.69 2.85
C PRO A 581 -20.10 -32.89 3.37
N ILE A 582 -19.37 -31.80 3.59
CA ILE A 582 -18.08 -31.75 4.28
C ILE A 582 -18.25 -30.83 5.50
N PRO A 583 -17.68 -31.15 6.69
CA PRO A 583 -17.74 -30.25 7.83
C PRO A 583 -17.30 -28.84 7.45
N CYS A 584 -18.11 -27.83 7.78
CA CYS A 584 -17.94 -26.48 7.26
C CYS A 584 -17.92 -25.43 8.37
N LEU A 585 -16.89 -24.59 8.38
CA LEU A 585 -16.83 -23.38 9.20
C LEU A 585 -17.65 -22.28 8.52
N CYS A 586 -18.75 -21.87 9.12
CA CYS A 586 -19.65 -20.86 8.56
C CYS A 586 -19.46 -19.52 9.30
N HIS A 587 -19.42 -18.43 8.53
CA HIS A 587 -19.19 -17.08 9.05
C HIS A 587 -20.33 -16.14 8.66
N GLY A 588 -21.05 -15.61 9.66
CA GLY A 588 -22.09 -14.58 9.47
C GLY A 588 -21.50 -13.18 9.28
N ILE A 589 -20.58 -13.02 8.32
CA ILE A 589 -19.92 -11.74 8.02
C ILE A 589 -20.59 -11.16 6.76
N PRO A 590 -21.02 -9.89 6.75
CA PRO A 590 -21.53 -9.24 5.55
C PRO A 590 -20.47 -9.16 4.44
N THR A 591 -20.84 -9.50 3.21
CA THR A 591 -19.92 -9.63 2.07
C THR A 591 -20.33 -8.84 0.82
N ASN A 592 -21.37 -8.00 0.89
CA ASN A 592 -21.85 -7.18 -0.24
C ASN A 592 -22.14 -8.01 -1.51
N ARG A 593 -22.86 -9.12 -1.37
CA ARG A 593 -23.18 -10.07 -2.47
C ARG A 593 -21.95 -10.72 -3.10
N LEU A 594 -20.96 -11.01 -2.26
CA LEU A 594 -19.85 -11.90 -2.56
C LEU A 594 -19.98 -13.17 -1.71
N ALA A 595 -19.40 -14.26 -2.18
CA ALA A 595 -19.19 -15.45 -1.39
C ALA A 595 -17.72 -15.88 -1.47
N TYR A 596 -17.22 -16.39 -0.34
CA TYR A 596 -15.89 -16.95 -0.22
C TYR A 596 -16.01 -18.41 0.19
N ALA A 597 -15.37 -19.28 -0.58
CA ALA A 597 -15.26 -20.70 -0.27
C ALA A 597 -13.80 -21.07 -0.04
N MET A 598 -13.53 -21.81 1.03
CA MET A 598 -12.20 -22.28 1.40
C MET A 598 -12.25 -23.76 1.75
N GLN A 599 -11.23 -24.51 1.33
CA GLN A 599 -11.04 -25.92 1.67
C GLN A 599 -9.64 -26.12 2.24
N TYR A 600 -9.58 -26.65 3.45
CA TYR A 600 -8.34 -27.01 4.14
C TYR A 600 -8.14 -28.51 4.06
N PHE A 601 -7.09 -28.93 3.34
CA PHE A 601 -6.69 -30.33 3.22
C PHE A 601 -5.50 -30.61 4.15
N ASP A 602 -5.65 -31.59 5.05
CA ASP A 602 -4.63 -31.94 6.05
C ASP A 602 -3.37 -32.54 5.42
N LEU A 603 -2.21 -31.89 5.62
CA LEU A 603 -0.92 -32.33 5.09
C LEU A 603 -0.15 -33.26 6.04
N SER A 604 -0.74 -33.69 7.16
CA SER A 604 -0.14 -34.73 8.02
C SER A 604 0.02 -36.08 7.29
N CYS A 605 -0.64 -36.23 6.14
CA CYS A 605 -0.48 -37.35 5.22
C CYS A 605 0.79 -37.31 4.33
N VAL A 606 1.52 -36.19 4.34
CA VAL A 606 2.69 -35.95 3.48
C VAL A 606 3.98 -36.10 4.30
N ALA A 607 4.97 -36.79 3.75
CA ALA A 607 6.28 -36.92 4.38
C ALA A 607 7.00 -35.55 4.41
N PHE A 608 7.86 -35.32 5.39
CA PHE A 608 8.53 -34.02 5.55
C PHE A 608 9.33 -33.63 4.30
N GLU A 609 10.05 -34.59 3.72
CA GLU A 609 10.82 -34.44 2.48
C GLU A 609 9.97 -34.14 1.25
N ASP A 610 8.68 -34.47 1.28
CA ASP A 610 7.74 -34.27 0.17
C ASP A 610 7.02 -32.91 0.23
N LEU A 611 7.10 -32.19 1.34
CA LEU A 611 6.47 -30.86 1.49
C LEU A 611 6.86 -29.84 0.39
N PRO A 612 8.12 -29.74 -0.08
CA PRO A 612 8.48 -28.83 -1.16
C PRO A 612 7.65 -29.08 -2.44
N TYR A 613 7.36 -30.35 -2.74
CA TYR A 613 6.54 -30.73 -3.90
C TYR A 613 5.09 -30.30 -3.74
N VAL A 614 4.57 -30.18 -2.52
CA VAL A 614 3.22 -29.62 -2.27
C VAL A 614 3.17 -28.15 -2.69
N THR A 615 4.22 -27.39 -2.37
CA THR A 615 4.32 -26.00 -2.83
C THR A 615 4.40 -25.92 -4.36
N LEU A 616 5.15 -26.82 -5.01
CA LEU A 616 5.18 -26.89 -6.48
C LEU A 616 3.82 -27.25 -7.07
N LEU A 617 3.10 -28.21 -6.45
CA LEU A 617 1.75 -28.60 -6.85
C LEU A 617 0.81 -27.38 -6.81
N CYS A 618 0.77 -26.63 -5.70
CA CYS A 618 -0.03 -25.42 -5.57
C CYS A 618 0.26 -24.40 -6.68
N ARG A 619 1.53 -24.23 -7.08
CA ARG A 619 1.93 -23.27 -8.11
C ARG A 619 1.58 -23.73 -9.52
N LEU A 620 1.58 -25.04 -9.78
CA LEU A 620 1.32 -25.62 -11.09
C LEU A 620 -0.17 -25.84 -11.38
N LEU A 621 -1.02 -26.08 -10.38
CA LEU A 621 -2.43 -26.41 -10.56
C LEU A 621 -3.21 -25.38 -11.40
N LYS A 622 -2.95 -24.08 -11.25
CA LYS A 622 -3.58 -23.03 -12.06
C LYS A 622 -2.88 -22.73 -13.39
N GLN A 623 -1.75 -23.39 -13.64
CA GLN A 623 -0.86 -23.10 -14.76
C GLN A 623 -0.85 -24.22 -15.78
N LEU A 624 -1.70 -25.24 -15.66
CA LEU A 624 -1.68 -26.41 -16.54
C LEU A 624 -3.09 -26.69 -17.06
N PRO A 625 -3.22 -27.36 -18.22
CA PRO A 625 -4.52 -27.78 -18.71
C PRO A 625 -5.15 -28.80 -17.77
N THR A 626 -6.48 -28.81 -17.75
CA THR A 626 -7.29 -29.85 -17.13
C THR A 626 -7.78 -30.83 -18.19
N SER A 627 -8.48 -31.88 -17.79
CA SER A 627 -9.17 -32.74 -18.76
C SER A 627 -10.37 -32.06 -19.43
N GLU A 628 -10.80 -30.91 -18.91
CA GLU A 628 -11.98 -30.17 -19.39
C GLU A 628 -11.59 -28.94 -20.21
N HIS A 629 -10.55 -28.22 -19.81
CA HIS A 629 -10.12 -26.96 -20.41
C HIS A 629 -8.61 -26.94 -20.67
N SER A 630 -8.22 -26.28 -21.75
CA SER A 630 -6.83 -25.84 -21.94
C SER A 630 -6.44 -24.84 -20.84
N ALA A 631 -5.14 -24.63 -20.63
CA ALA A 631 -4.67 -23.66 -19.65
C ALA A 631 -5.13 -22.23 -19.95
N GLU A 632 -5.32 -21.88 -21.23
CA GLU A 632 -5.83 -20.56 -21.66
C GLU A 632 -7.32 -20.42 -21.37
N GLU A 633 -8.13 -21.44 -21.71
CA GLU A 633 -9.57 -21.45 -21.41
C GLU A 633 -9.83 -21.40 -19.90
N LEU A 634 -9.05 -22.15 -19.10
CA LEU A 634 -9.18 -22.15 -17.65
C LEU A 634 -8.82 -20.79 -17.04
N ASP A 635 -7.77 -20.13 -17.51
CA ASP A 635 -7.38 -18.79 -17.06
C ASP A 635 -8.49 -17.77 -17.34
N ASN A 636 -9.07 -17.80 -18.54
CA ASN A 636 -10.21 -16.95 -18.92
C ASN A 636 -11.46 -17.24 -18.05
N LEU A 637 -11.75 -18.51 -17.76
CA LEU A 637 -12.86 -18.90 -16.89
C LEU A 637 -12.66 -18.42 -15.45
N ILE A 638 -11.47 -18.59 -14.89
CA ILE A 638 -11.15 -18.11 -13.55
C ILE A 638 -11.30 -16.61 -13.49
N ALA A 639 -10.68 -15.85 -14.40
CA ALA A 639 -10.74 -14.40 -14.44
C ALA A 639 -12.17 -13.87 -14.63
N GLY A 640 -13.00 -14.55 -15.42
CA GLY A 640 -14.35 -14.08 -15.72
C GLY A 640 -15.46 -14.57 -14.80
N LYS A 641 -15.19 -15.56 -13.94
CA LYS A 641 -16.22 -16.14 -13.04
C LYS A 641 -15.87 -16.01 -11.56
N LEU A 642 -14.60 -15.91 -11.22
CA LEU A 642 -14.11 -15.79 -9.85
C LEU A 642 -13.37 -14.47 -9.71
N GLY A 643 -13.47 -13.84 -8.54
CA GLY A 643 -12.62 -12.71 -8.19
C GLY A 643 -11.19 -13.15 -7.86
N PHE A 644 -11.05 -14.33 -7.27
CA PHE A 644 -9.76 -15.00 -7.15
C PHE A 644 -9.93 -16.52 -6.99
N LEU A 645 -8.86 -17.25 -7.32
CA LEU A 645 -8.65 -18.64 -6.97
C LEU A 645 -7.20 -18.81 -6.52
N SER A 646 -6.97 -19.42 -5.38
CA SER A 646 -5.65 -19.55 -4.77
C SER A 646 -5.44 -20.95 -4.21
N PHE A 647 -4.24 -21.48 -4.45
CA PHE A 647 -3.72 -22.71 -3.85
C PHE A 647 -2.47 -22.33 -3.05
N THR A 648 -2.53 -22.50 -1.73
CA THR A 648 -1.45 -22.11 -0.80
C THR A 648 -1.26 -23.17 0.27
N THR A 649 -0.17 -23.07 1.02
CA THR A 649 0.06 -23.90 2.20
C THR A 649 0.03 -23.03 3.46
N GLU A 650 -0.59 -23.53 4.52
CA GLU A 650 -0.69 -22.85 5.80
C GLU A 650 -0.24 -23.76 6.93
N VAL A 651 0.59 -23.23 7.84
CA VAL A 651 1.11 -24.01 8.95
C VAL A 651 0.55 -23.49 10.26
N MET A 652 -0.33 -24.28 10.86
CA MET A 652 -0.95 -24.02 12.15
C MET A 652 -0.07 -24.61 13.23
N THR A 653 0.66 -23.75 13.94
CA THR A 653 1.24 -24.12 15.23
C THR A 653 0.11 -24.61 16.14
N GLN A 654 0.34 -25.56 17.04
CA GLN A 654 -0.68 -26.06 17.99
C GLN A 654 -0.43 -25.55 19.42
N PRO A 655 -1.38 -25.71 20.37
CA PRO A 655 -1.19 -25.31 21.76
C PRO A 655 0.00 -26.03 22.42
N ASP A 656 0.21 -27.30 22.08
CA ASP A 656 1.44 -28.01 22.38
C ASP A 656 2.64 -27.37 21.64
N VAL A 657 3.76 -27.18 22.34
CA VAL A 657 4.92 -26.42 21.82
C VAL A 657 5.62 -27.13 20.64
N ASP A 658 5.52 -28.46 20.58
CA ASP A 658 6.05 -29.27 19.50
C ASP A 658 4.98 -29.59 18.43
N GLY A 659 3.70 -29.33 18.73
CA GLY A 659 2.59 -29.62 17.85
C GLY A 659 2.50 -28.69 16.64
N VAL A 660 2.32 -29.29 15.46
CA VAL A 660 2.20 -28.62 14.16
C VAL A 660 1.16 -29.32 13.30
N ARG A 661 0.35 -28.54 12.59
CA ARG A 661 -0.59 -29.02 11.57
C ARG A 661 -0.49 -28.17 10.31
N PRO A 662 0.15 -28.68 9.24
CA PRO A 662 0.14 -28.03 7.95
C PRO A 662 -1.12 -28.40 7.16
N TYR A 663 -1.62 -27.45 6.37
CA TYR A 663 -2.74 -27.62 5.46
C TYR A 663 -2.39 -27.10 4.07
N LEU A 664 -2.94 -27.73 3.04
CA LEU A 664 -3.10 -27.10 1.72
C LEU A 664 -4.45 -26.39 1.74
N LEU A 665 -4.42 -25.07 1.56
CA LEU A 665 -5.60 -24.22 1.47
C LEU A 665 -5.92 -23.95 0.01
N VAL A 666 -7.10 -24.37 -0.42
CA VAL A 666 -7.75 -23.87 -1.63
C VAL A 666 -8.74 -22.78 -1.22
N SER A 667 -8.61 -21.58 -1.78
CA SER A 667 -9.55 -20.49 -1.49
C SER A 667 -9.98 -19.80 -2.77
N ALA A 668 -11.26 -19.46 -2.84
CA ALA A 668 -11.84 -18.74 -3.95
C ALA A 668 -12.92 -17.75 -3.47
N GLY A 669 -13.11 -16.69 -4.25
CA GLY A 669 -14.16 -15.70 -4.05
C GLY A 669 -14.89 -15.45 -5.36
N ALA A 670 -16.19 -15.21 -5.30
CA ALA A 670 -17.02 -14.88 -6.47
C ALA A 670 -18.20 -13.98 -6.10
N LEU A 671 -18.79 -13.36 -7.12
CA LEU A 671 -20.10 -12.70 -7.03
C LEU A 671 -21.19 -13.76 -6.73
N SER A 672 -22.22 -13.42 -5.95
CA SER A 672 -23.34 -14.33 -5.63
C SER A 672 -24.01 -14.92 -6.88
N GLU A 673 -24.10 -14.17 -7.97
CA GLU A 673 -24.62 -14.67 -9.26
C GLU A 673 -23.71 -15.70 -9.97
N LYS A 674 -22.50 -15.97 -9.47
CA LYS A 674 -21.54 -16.93 -10.03
C LYS A 674 -21.20 -18.08 -9.05
N ILE A 675 -22.08 -18.36 -8.07
CA ILE A 675 -21.87 -19.42 -7.06
C ILE A 675 -21.61 -20.80 -7.67
N ASP A 676 -22.25 -21.13 -8.80
CA ASP A 676 -22.00 -22.39 -9.50
C ASP A 676 -20.53 -22.55 -9.90
N ALA A 677 -19.91 -21.47 -10.39
CA ALA A 677 -18.50 -21.46 -10.77
C ALA A 677 -17.57 -21.50 -9.54
N LEU A 678 -17.98 -20.85 -8.43
CA LEU A 678 -17.27 -20.93 -7.14
C LEU A 678 -17.24 -22.37 -6.61
N ALA A 679 -18.29 -23.15 -6.88
CA ALA A 679 -18.35 -24.57 -6.53
C ALA A 679 -17.58 -25.48 -7.50
N SER A 680 -17.63 -25.22 -8.81
CA SER A 680 -17.12 -26.14 -9.83
C SER A 680 -15.65 -25.92 -10.21
N LEU A 681 -15.20 -24.68 -10.40
CA LEU A 681 -13.87 -24.39 -10.95
C LEU A 681 -12.72 -24.80 -10.01
N PRO A 682 -12.74 -24.50 -8.69
CA PRO A 682 -11.68 -24.98 -7.80
C PRO A 682 -11.55 -26.50 -7.85
N ARG A 683 -12.70 -27.19 -7.91
CA ARG A 683 -12.79 -28.64 -8.03
C ARG A 683 -12.19 -29.16 -9.32
N GLU A 684 -12.55 -28.58 -10.46
CA GLU A 684 -11.96 -28.94 -11.74
C GLU A 684 -10.44 -28.87 -11.67
N VAL A 685 -9.90 -27.76 -11.15
CA VAL A 685 -8.45 -27.55 -11.04
C VAL A 685 -7.79 -28.65 -10.21
N TRP A 686 -8.22 -28.91 -8.98
CA TRP A 686 -7.52 -29.91 -8.15
C TRP A 686 -7.74 -31.36 -8.60
N SER A 687 -8.88 -31.66 -9.24
CA SER A 687 -9.26 -33.04 -9.56
C SER A 687 -8.85 -33.50 -10.95
N SER A 688 -8.62 -32.57 -11.88
CA SER A 688 -8.49 -32.90 -13.31
C SER A 688 -7.31 -32.25 -14.02
N THR A 689 -6.44 -31.52 -13.31
CA THR A 689 -5.17 -31.03 -13.88
C THR A 689 -4.31 -32.17 -14.42
N LEU A 690 -3.81 -32.04 -15.65
CA LEU A 690 -3.02 -33.05 -16.35
C LEU A 690 -1.55 -33.04 -15.90
N LEU A 691 -1.28 -33.43 -14.65
CA LEU A 691 0.05 -33.39 -14.03
C LEU A 691 1.07 -34.34 -14.67
N LEU A 692 0.64 -35.53 -15.10
CA LEU A 692 1.52 -36.53 -15.72
C LEU A 692 1.96 -36.14 -17.13
N ASP A 693 1.16 -35.32 -17.82
CA ASP A 693 1.38 -34.87 -19.20
C ASP A 693 1.81 -33.39 -19.24
N ALA A 694 2.12 -32.79 -18.08
CA ALA A 694 2.43 -31.36 -17.94
C ALA A 694 3.62 -30.96 -18.79
N ASP A 695 3.45 -30.00 -19.70
CA ASP A 695 4.50 -29.57 -20.64
C ASP A 695 5.83 -29.19 -19.94
N ALA A 696 6.95 -29.70 -20.47
CA ALA A 696 8.25 -29.60 -19.83
C ALA A 696 8.75 -28.14 -19.72
N ASP A 697 8.58 -27.37 -20.81
CA ASP A 697 9.04 -25.99 -20.88
C ASP A 697 8.17 -25.13 -19.95
N ARG A 698 6.86 -25.31 -19.97
CA ARG A 698 5.96 -24.60 -19.06
C ARG A 698 6.23 -24.87 -17.58
N VAL A 699 6.49 -26.13 -17.21
CA VAL A 699 6.87 -26.46 -15.82
C VAL A 699 8.19 -25.76 -15.46
N ARG A 700 9.20 -25.82 -16.34
CA ARG A 700 10.51 -25.17 -16.12
C ARG A 700 10.36 -23.66 -15.95
N ASP A 701 9.54 -23.01 -16.75
CA ASP A 701 9.30 -21.57 -16.71
C ASP A 701 8.67 -21.16 -15.38
N VAL A 702 7.61 -21.85 -14.94
CA VAL A 702 6.96 -21.58 -13.64
C VAL A 702 7.95 -21.77 -12.49
N LEU A 703 8.73 -22.85 -12.49
CA LEU A 703 9.74 -23.10 -11.47
C LEU A 703 10.83 -22.03 -11.44
N THR A 704 11.28 -21.59 -12.61
CA THR A 704 12.28 -20.52 -12.75
C THR A 704 11.76 -19.19 -12.22
N GLN A 705 10.49 -18.86 -12.51
CA GLN A 705 9.84 -17.66 -11.97
C GLN A 705 9.75 -17.69 -10.44
N ILE A 706 9.39 -18.85 -9.85
CA ILE A 706 9.38 -19.00 -8.39
C ILE A 706 10.77 -18.76 -7.81
N ARG A 707 11.83 -19.32 -8.43
CA ARG A 707 13.21 -19.11 -7.99
C ARG A 707 13.56 -17.62 -8.00
N ILE A 708 13.36 -16.93 -9.12
CA ILE A 708 13.66 -15.50 -9.26
C ILE A 708 12.89 -14.67 -8.22
N GLY A 709 11.60 -14.96 -8.00
CA GLY A 709 10.80 -14.27 -6.99
C GLY A 709 11.34 -14.45 -5.56
N LEU A 710 11.82 -15.65 -5.21
CA LEU A 710 12.46 -15.90 -3.92
C LEU A 710 13.78 -15.14 -3.78
N GLU A 711 14.62 -15.14 -4.83
CA GLU A 711 15.90 -14.42 -4.86
C GLU A 711 15.70 -12.92 -4.63
N GLN A 712 14.74 -12.31 -5.36
CA GLN A 712 14.35 -10.92 -5.15
C GLN A 712 13.78 -10.68 -3.75
N GLY A 713 13.00 -11.62 -3.23
CA GLY A 713 12.47 -11.59 -1.87
C GLY A 713 13.58 -11.55 -0.80
N PHE A 714 14.64 -12.35 -0.96
CA PHE A 714 15.79 -12.34 -0.04
C PHE A 714 16.55 -11.02 -0.07
N ILE A 715 16.64 -10.38 -1.24
CA ILE A 715 17.32 -9.09 -1.41
C ILE A 715 16.49 -7.94 -0.83
N ASN A 716 15.21 -7.84 -1.22
CA ASN A 716 14.36 -6.71 -0.86
C ASN A 716 13.79 -6.82 0.56
N ASN A 717 13.49 -8.04 1.00
CA ASN A 717 12.79 -8.34 2.27
C ASN A 717 13.59 -9.33 3.15
N GLY A 718 14.92 -9.27 3.12
CA GLY A 718 15.80 -10.23 3.82
C GLY A 718 15.54 -10.37 5.33
N HIS A 719 15.01 -9.33 5.99
CA HIS A 719 14.61 -9.41 7.41
C HIS A 719 13.52 -10.45 7.68
N SER A 720 12.56 -10.61 6.75
CA SER A 720 11.49 -11.61 6.88
C SER A 720 12.03 -13.02 6.69
N ALA A 721 12.96 -13.21 5.75
CA ALA A 721 13.66 -14.48 5.57
C ALA A 721 14.54 -14.84 6.77
N ALA A 722 15.31 -13.87 7.30
CA ALA A 722 16.10 -14.03 8.50
C ALA A 722 15.23 -14.43 9.71
N LEU A 723 14.07 -13.79 9.89
CA LEU A 723 13.13 -14.11 10.96
C LEU A 723 12.56 -15.53 10.84
N GLY A 724 12.11 -15.91 9.64
CA GLY A 724 11.60 -17.27 9.36
C GLY A 724 12.65 -18.33 9.66
N ARG A 725 13.87 -18.10 9.18
CA ARG A 725 15.01 -18.99 9.37
C ARG A 725 15.44 -19.10 10.83
N ALA A 726 15.55 -17.97 11.54
CA ALA A 726 15.87 -17.95 12.97
C ALA A 726 14.82 -18.69 13.80
N MET A 727 13.52 -18.53 13.48
CA MET A 727 12.45 -19.29 14.14
C MET A 727 12.54 -20.80 13.88
N SER A 728 12.99 -21.23 12.69
CA SER A 728 13.15 -22.65 12.36
C SER A 728 14.13 -23.38 13.27
N TYR A 729 15.09 -22.65 13.86
CA TYR A 729 16.07 -23.21 14.79
C TYR A 729 15.46 -23.59 16.14
N SER A 730 14.26 -23.10 16.47
CA SER A 730 13.59 -23.33 17.75
C SER A 730 12.13 -23.75 17.66
N SER A 731 11.51 -23.81 16.49
CA SER A 731 10.08 -24.16 16.35
C SER A 731 9.83 -25.21 15.25
N PRO A 732 9.24 -26.38 15.56
CA PRO A 732 8.88 -27.38 14.54
C PRO A 732 7.94 -26.83 13.47
N SER A 733 7.02 -25.94 13.86
CA SER A 733 6.15 -25.27 12.90
C SER A 733 6.92 -24.37 11.92
N ALA A 734 8.00 -23.73 12.38
CA ALA A 734 8.87 -22.95 11.51
C ALA A 734 9.77 -23.84 10.64
N VAL A 735 10.19 -25.02 11.12
CA VAL A 735 10.88 -26.03 10.30
C VAL A 735 10.00 -26.47 9.12
N VAL A 736 8.71 -26.71 9.35
CA VAL A 736 7.75 -27.04 8.27
C VAL A 736 7.58 -25.86 7.30
N ARG A 737 7.51 -24.62 7.81
CA ARG A 737 7.45 -23.41 6.95
C ARG A 737 8.70 -23.25 6.08
N GLU A 738 9.89 -23.51 6.62
CA GLU A 738 11.14 -23.47 5.85
C GLU A 738 11.14 -24.46 4.68
N GLN A 739 10.66 -25.67 4.95
CA GLN A 739 10.53 -26.73 3.95
C GLN A 739 9.50 -26.40 2.86
N LEU A 740 8.44 -25.67 3.20
CA LEU A 740 7.37 -25.29 2.27
C LEU A 740 7.70 -24.06 1.44
N SER A 741 8.33 -23.03 2.03
CA SER A 741 8.48 -21.72 1.36
C SER A 741 9.70 -20.91 1.79
N GLY A 742 10.57 -21.44 2.64
CA GLY A 742 11.75 -20.74 3.15
C GLY A 742 13.02 -21.04 2.37
N VAL A 743 14.17 -20.96 3.06
CA VAL A 743 15.48 -21.19 2.45
C VAL A 743 15.65 -22.64 2.01
N ASP A 744 15.14 -23.59 2.80
CA ASP A 744 15.23 -25.02 2.46
C ASP A 744 14.42 -25.34 1.19
N PHE A 745 13.23 -24.73 1.02
CA PHE A 745 12.47 -24.82 -0.23
C PHE A 745 13.23 -24.23 -1.43
N TYR A 746 13.84 -23.05 -1.27
CA TYR A 746 14.62 -22.42 -2.34
C TYR A 746 15.80 -23.31 -2.77
N LEU A 747 16.55 -23.88 -1.82
CA LEU A 747 17.67 -24.77 -2.12
C LEU A 747 17.21 -26.04 -2.84
N PHE A 748 16.08 -26.62 -2.44
CA PHE A 748 15.43 -27.72 -3.15
C PHE A 748 15.05 -27.34 -4.58
N LEU A 749 14.41 -26.18 -4.77
CA LEU A 749 13.98 -25.70 -6.08
C LEU A 749 15.18 -25.46 -7.02
N ARG A 750 16.26 -24.89 -6.49
CA ARG A 750 17.50 -24.70 -7.25
C ARG A 750 18.08 -26.03 -7.71
N ASP A 751 18.24 -27.00 -6.80
CA ASP A 751 18.75 -28.33 -7.14
C ASP A 751 17.84 -29.07 -8.15
N LEU A 752 16.53 -28.91 -8.03
CA LEU A 752 15.57 -29.45 -8.99
C LEU A 752 15.72 -28.80 -10.37
N LEU A 753 15.90 -27.48 -10.46
CA LEU A 753 16.13 -26.79 -11.72
C LEU A 753 17.47 -27.15 -12.37
N ASP A 754 18.53 -27.30 -11.57
CA ASP A 754 19.86 -27.70 -12.04
C ASP A 754 19.87 -29.11 -12.65
N HIS A 755 18.97 -29.99 -12.18
CA HIS A 755 18.81 -31.37 -12.64
C HIS A 755 17.44 -31.62 -13.29
N PHE A 756 16.83 -30.58 -13.87
CA PHE A 756 15.42 -30.63 -14.29
C PHE A 756 15.12 -31.75 -15.28
N ASP A 757 15.94 -31.86 -16.34
CA ASP A 757 15.74 -32.86 -17.40
C ASP A 757 15.86 -34.30 -16.88
N GLU A 758 16.68 -34.53 -15.85
CA GLU A 758 16.88 -35.84 -15.24
C GLU A 758 15.72 -36.23 -14.30
N ARG A 759 15.04 -35.23 -13.71
CA ARG A 759 14.06 -35.42 -12.63
C ARG A 759 12.62 -35.09 -13.03
N LEU A 760 12.37 -34.64 -14.26
CA LEU A 760 11.05 -34.19 -14.71
C LEU A 760 9.96 -35.27 -14.58
N ASP A 761 10.24 -36.50 -15.02
CA ASP A 761 9.25 -37.57 -14.95
C ASP A 761 8.96 -37.98 -13.50
N ASP A 762 9.98 -38.01 -12.65
CA ASP A 762 9.84 -38.26 -11.22
C ASP A 762 9.04 -37.12 -10.53
N LEU A 763 9.28 -35.86 -10.92
CA LEU A 763 8.52 -34.70 -10.47
C LEU A 763 7.04 -34.85 -10.84
N ARG A 764 6.72 -35.10 -12.11
CA ARG A 764 5.34 -35.29 -12.59
C ARG A 764 4.63 -36.41 -11.84
N ALA A 765 5.30 -37.56 -11.68
CA ALA A 765 4.78 -38.70 -10.95
C ALA A 765 4.53 -38.38 -9.47
N LYS A 766 5.47 -37.69 -8.81
CA LYS A 766 5.33 -37.26 -7.41
C LYS A 766 4.18 -36.26 -7.23
N LEU A 767 4.01 -35.29 -8.13
CA LEU A 767 2.92 -34.31 -8.07
C LEU A 767 1.55 -34.99 -8.23
N ALA A 768 1.42 -35.91 -9.18
CA ALA A 768 0.17 -36.67 -9.39
C ALA A 768 -0.16 -37.58 -8.19
N GLU A 769 0.85 -38.22 -7.61
CA GLU A 769 0.71 -39.04 -6.40
C GLU A 769 0.25 -38.20 -5.20
N LEU A 770 0.89 -37.05 -4.95
CA LEU A 770 0.52 -36.13 -3.88
C LEU A 770 -0.89 -35.56 -4.08
N ALA A 771 -1.27 -35.20 -5.31
CA ALA A 771 -2.63 -34.73 -5.60
C ALA A 771 -3.69 -35.77 -5.19
N GLY A 772 -3.49 -37.03 -5.57
CA GLY A 772 -4.40 -38.14 -5.19
C GLY A 772 -4.44 -38.42 -3.68
N ARG A 773 -3.35 -38.14 -2.96
CA ARG A 773 -3.27 -38.32 -1.50
C ARG A 773 -3.90 -37.17 -0.71
N ILE A 774 -3.73 -35.93 -1.19
CA ILE A 774 -4.13 -34.71 -0.48
C ILE A 774 -5.62 -34.40 -0.70
N PHE A 775 -6.10 -34.49 -1.94
CA PHE A 775 -7.48 -34.11 -2.30
C PHE A 775 -8.47 -35.25 -2.05
N VAL A 776 -8.70 -35.55 -0.76
CA VAL A 776 -9.66 -36.55 -0.28
C VAL A 776 -10.62 -35.96 0.74
N SER A 777 -11.79 -36.58 0.94
CA SER A 777 -12.79 -36.09 1.93
C SER A 777 -12.27 -36.25 3.36
N ASP A 778 -11.40 -37.22 3.57
CA ASP A 778 -10.84 -37.62 4.86
C ASP A 778 -9.89 -36.56 5.42
N GLY A 779 -10.39 -35.70 6.30
CA GLY A 779 -9.59 -34.64 6.95
C GLY A 779 -9.68 -33.29 6.21
N CYS A 780 -10.51 -33.22 5.17
CA CYS A 780 -10.92 -31.96 4.57
C CYS A 780 -11.85 -31.21 5.52
N LEU A 781 -11.62 -29.90 5.67
CA LEU A 781 -12.51 -28.97 6.35
C LEU A 781 -12.86 -27.84 5.38
N ALA A 782 -14.15 -27.62 5.17
CA ALA A 782 -14.63 -26.49 4.39
C ALA A 782 -14.79 -25.25 5.28
N SER A 783 -14.78 -24.08 4.66
CA SER A 783 -15.14 -22.81 5.29
C SER A 783 -15.83 -21.92 4.27
N PHE A 784 -16.94 -21.30 4.67
CA PHE A 784 -17.81 -20.53 3.80
C PHE A 784 -18.25 -19.23 4.47
N THR A 785 -18.13 -18.14 3.71
CA THR A 785 -18.57 -16.81 4.12
C THR A 785 -19.42 -16.21 3.02
N GLY A 786 -20.69 -15.93 3.30
CA GLY A 786 -21.67 -15.43 2.36
C GLY A 786 -23.06 -15.44 2.98
N SER A 787 -24.10 -15.16 2.19
CA SER A 787 -25.48 -15.29 2.66
C SER A 787 -25.89 -16.76 2.86
N ASP A 788 -26.95 -17.01 3.63
CA ASP A 788 -27.53 -18.36 3.78
C ASP A 788 -27.99 -18.92 2.41
N GLU A 789 -28.51 -18.07 1.53
CA GLU A 789 -28.90 -18.44 0.16
C GLU A 789 -27.70 -18.88 -0.67
N ASP A 790 -26.60 -18.13 -0.60
CA ASP A 790 -25.35 -18.48 -1.29
C ASP A 790 -24.75 -19.79 -0.74
N PHE A 791 -24.85 -20.03 0.56
CA PHE A 791 -24.38 -21.26 1.21
C PHE A 791 -25.14 -22.48 0.70
N ASP A 792 -26.48 -22.41 0.69
CA ASP A 792 -27.33 -23.50 0.20
C ASP A 792 -27.09 -23.76 -1.29
N ALA A 793 -26.99 -22.69 -2.10
CA ALA A 793 -26.69 -22.79 -3.52
C ALA A 793 -25.30 -23.40 -3.77
N TYR A 794 -24.29 -22.97 -3.00
CA TYR A 794 -22.93 -23.50 -3.09
C TYR A 794 -22.91 -25.01 -2.85
N TRP A 795 -23.50 -25.50 -1.74
CA TRP A 795 -23.50 -26.93 -1.45
C TRP A 795 -24.39 -27.75 -2.40
N ALA A 796 -25.47 -27.16 -2.93
CA ALA A 796 -26.27 -27.79 -3.97
C ALA A 796 -25.46 -28.04 -5.26
N ALA A 797 -24.59 -27.10 -5.64
CA ALA A 797 -23.71 -27.22 -6.80
C ALA A 797 -22.45 -28.06 -6.51
N ALA A 798 -21.83 -27.87 -5.35
CA ALA A 798 -20.56 -28.46 -4.96
C ALA A 798 -20.66 -29.95 -4.60
N GLY A 799 -21.81 -30.37 -4.03
CA GLY A 799 -22.00 -31.72 -3.53
C GLY A 799 -20.96 -32.08 -2.46
N ASP A 800 -20.29 -33.23 -2.62
CA ASP A 800 -19.17 -33.68 -1.78
C ASP A 800 -17.80 -33.15 -2.26
N LEU A 801 -17.80 -32.06 -3.03
CA LEU A 801 -16.62 -31.48 -3.68
C LEU A 801 -15.95 -32.43 -4.70
N GLY A 802 -16.61 -33.53 -5.08
CA GLY A 802 -16.03 -34.57 -5.92
C GLY A 802 -14.88 -35.32 -5.24
N LEU A 803 -14.79 -35.28 -3.92
CA LEU A 803 -13.74 -35.92 -3.15
C LEU A 803 -14.10 -37.39 -2.91
N GLY A 804 -13.17 -38.28 -3.25
CA GLY A 804 -13.29 -39.69 -2.85
C GLY A 804 -13.12 -39.86 -1.35
N ALA A 805 -13.73 -40.91 -0.79
CA ALA A 805 -13.33 -41.42 0.52
C ALA A 805 -11.85 -41.80 0.44
N GLY A 806 -11.04 -41.36 1.41
CA GLY A 806 -9.66 -41.84 1.51
C GLY A 806 -9.64 -43.35 1.66
N ASP A 807 -8.47 -43.98 1.50
CA ASP A 807 -8.29 -45.43 1.64
C ASP A 807 -8.48 -45.93 3.09
N GLY A 808 -9.48 -45.46 3.84
CA GLY A 808 -10.07 -46.04 5.06
C GLY A 808 -9.11 -46.32 6.22
N ALA A 809 -7.84 -45.99 6.07
CA ALA A 809 -6.78 -46.38 6.95
C ALA A 809 -6.22 -45.12 7.59
N VAL A 810 -6.22 -45.17 8.92
CA VAL A 810 -5.31 -44.41 9.79
C VAL A 810 -3.83 -44.51 9.31
N ALA A 811 -3.50 -45.44 8.41
CA ALA A 811 -2.23 -45.58 7.72
C ALA A 811 -1.96 -44.41 6.75
N GLY A 812 -1.52 -43.28 7.29
CA GLY A 812 -1.04 -42.16 6.49
C GLY A 812 -1.01 -40.84 7.25
N ARG A 813 -1.94 -40.62 8.20
CA ARG A 813 -2.06 -39.34 8.93
C ARG A 813 -0.95 -39.06 9.95
N ASP A 814 -0.04 -40.00 10.17
CA ASP A 814 1.19 -39.84 10.96
C ASP A 814 2.45 -39.90 10.06
N THR A 815 2.31 -39.72 8.74
CA THR A 815 3.46 -39.74 7.81
C THR A 815 4.38 -38.53 8.02
N LEU A 816 3.80 -37.38 8.39
CA LEU A 816 4.58 -36.19 8.68
C LEU A 816 5.36 -36.33 9.99
N VAL A 817 6.64 -36.63 9.88
CA VAL A 817 7.58 -36.62 11.00
C VAL A 817 8.49 -35.41 10.87
N VAL A 818 8.24 -34.38 11.68
CA VAL A 818 9.01 -33.14 11.63
C VAL A 818 10.35 -33.31 12.35
N PRO A 819 11.49 -32.97 11.70
CA PRO A 819 12.79 -33.00 12.35
C PRO A 819 12.85 -32.07 13.56
N THR A 820 13.61 -32.47 14.59
CA THR A 820 13.87 -31.60 15.73
C THR A 820 14.56 -30.31 15.27
N PRO A 821 14.06 -29.13 15.67
CA PRO A 821 14.73 -27.85 15.41
C PRO A 821 16.18 -27.88 15.86
N CYS A 822 17.07 -27.31 15.04
CA CYS A 822 18.50 -27.26 15.31
C CYS A 822 19.03 -25.89 14.90
N ASP A 823 19.72 -25.22 15.82
CA ASP A 823 20.40 -23.97 15.52
C ASP A 823 21.61 -24.22 14.63
N ARG A 824 21.50 -23.74 13.39
CA ARG A 824 22.58 -23.82 12.39
C ARG A 824 23.47 -22.57 12.40
N HIS A 825 23.12 -21.53 13.14
CA HIS A 825 23.88 -20.28 13.28
C HIS A 825 24.37 -19.72 11.93
N GLU A 826 23.45 -19.58 10.96
CA GLU A 826 23.77 -19.29 9.55
C GLU A 826 23.76 -17.79 9.20
N ALA A 827 24.65 -17.41 8.28
CA ALA A 827 24.60 -16.13 7.57
C ALA A 827 24.60 -16.36 6.05
N PHE A 828 23.56 -15.88 5.37
CA PHE A 828 23.37 -16.04 3.93
C PHE A 828 23.90 -14.83 3.17
N VAL A 829 24.84 -15.08 2.26
CA VAL A 829 25.40 -14.06 1.38
C VAL A 829 24.41 -13.78 0.25
N ILE A 830 24.04 -12.50 0.12
CA ILE A 830 23.20 -11.96 -0.97
C ILE A 830 23.89 -10.74 -1.61
N PRO A 831 23.56 -10.37 -2.87
CA PRO A 831 24.07 -9.17 -3.52
C PRO A 831 23.47 -7.90 -2.86
N SER A 832 24.17 -7.35 -1.87
CA SER A 832 23.69 -6.22 -1.08
C SER A 832 24.87 -5.54 -0.37
N ASP A 833 24.79 -4.22 -0.17
CA ASP A 833 25.73 -3.46 0.66
C ASP A 833 25.27 -3.33 2.13
N ILE A 834 24.03 -3.75 2.41
CA ILE A 834 23.42 -3.80 3.74
C ILE A 834 23.18 -5.24 4.20
N CYS A 835 22.78 -5.40 5.46
CA CYS A 835 22.37 -6.67 6.03
C CYS A 835 21.01 -6.59 6.73
N PHE A 836 20.48 -7.78 7.03
CA PHE A 836 19.27 -8.03 7.76
C PHE A 836 19.58 -9.08 8.82
N ALA A 837 19.52 -8.71 10.08
CA ALA A 837 19.73 -9.63 11.18
C ALA A 837 18.40 -9.90 11.89
N ALA A 838 18.17 -11.15 12.30
CA ALA A 838 17.02 -11.50 13.10
C ALA A 838 17.38 -12.55 14.15
N SER A 839 16.84 -12.38 15.35
CA SER A 839 16.97 -13.33 16.45
C SER A 839 15.57 -13.68 16.94
N ALA A 840 15.19 -14.95 16.94
CA ALA A 840 13.80 -15.31 17.19
C ALA A 840 13.64 -16.67 17.88
N CYS A 841 12.66 -16.77 18.80
CA CYS A 841 12.31 -18.05 19.41
C CYS A 841 10.81 -18.16 19.74
N ASP A 842 10.38 -19.40 20.03
CA ASP A 842 9.09 -19.66 20.70
C ASP A 842 9.23 -19.47 22.22
N PRO A 843 8.62 -18.42 22.82
CA PRO A 843 8.80 -18.09 24.23
C PRO A 843 8.28 -19.19 25.19
N ARG A 844 7.36 -20.05 24.74
CA ARG A 844 6.86 -21.19 25.53
C ARG A 844 7.97 -22.18 25.89
N ARG A 845 9.01 -22.30 25.06
CA ARG A 845 10.20 -23.12 25.36
C ARG A 845 11.01 -22.61 26.53
N LEU A 846 10.89 -21.33 26.85
CA LEU A 846 11.51 -20.69 27.99
C LEU A 846 10.58 -20.67 29.22
N GLY A 847 9.38 -21.25 29.11
CA GLY A 847 8.33 -21.13 30.13
C GLY A 847 7.84 -19.68 30.29
N ILE A 848 7.93 -18.87 29.22
CA ILE A 848 7.44 -17.50 29.19
C ILE A 848 6.04 -17.52 28.60
N ASP A 849 5.10 -16.93 29.33
CA ASP A 849 3.75 -16.66 28.86
C ASP A 849 3.65 -15.21 28.36
N VAL A 850 3.10 -15.02 27.15
CA VAL A 850 3.10 -13.74 26.44
C VAL A 850 1.70 -13.11 26.52
N THR A 851 1.49 -12.29 27.54
CA THR A 851 0.25 -11.53 27.78
C THR A 851 0.14 -10.25 26.93
N GLY A 852 -0.96 -9.50 27.08
CA GLY A 852 -1.12 -8.17 26.48
C GLY A 852 -0.02 -7.18 26.86
N ALA A 853 0.53 -7.25 28.08
CA ALA A 853 1.62 -6.38 28.52
C ALA A 853 2.90 -6.53 27.66
N TRP A 854 3.14 -7.71 27.07
CA TRP A 854 4.26 -7.91 26.15
C TRP A 854 4.12 -7.13 24.85
N ALA A 855 2.89 -6.90 24.37
CA ALA A 855 2.69 -6.07 23.18
C ALA A 855 3.08 -4.61 23.47
N VAL A 856 2.69 -4.09 24.63
CA VAL A 856 3.06 -2.74 25.09
C VAL A 856 4.57 -2.64 25.31
N ALA A 857 5.19 -3.64 25.94
CA ALA A 857 6.65 -3.72 26.08
C ALA A 857 7.36 -3.75 24.71
N ALA A 858 6.84 -4.51 23.75
CA ALA A 858 7.43 -4.62 22.42
C ALA A 858 7.34 -3.31 21.63
N ASN A 859 6.23 -2.58 21.77
CA ASN A 859 6.06 -1.25 21.19
C ASN A 859 7.06 -0.25 21.81
N ALA A 860 7.13 -0.19 23.15
CA ALA A 860 8.10 0.66 23.86
C ALA A 860 9.55 0.33 23.49
N LEU A 861 9.92 -0.96 23.48
CA LEU A 861 11.26 -1.40 23.06
C LEU A 861 11.58 -1.00 21.62
N SER A 862 10.62 -1.15 20.71
CA SER A 862 10.85 -0.86 19.29
C SER A 862 11.03 0.62 19.04
N TYR A 863 10.14 1.47 19.56
CA TYR A 863 10.10 2.88 19.19
C TYR A 863 10.87 3.82 20.14
N ASP A 864 11.14 3.40 21.37
CA ASP A 864 11.91 4.21 22.32
C ASP A 864 13.38 3.76 22.37
N TYR A 865 13.62 2.45 22.56
CA TYR A 865 14.99 1.95 22.68
C TYR A 865 15.66 1.62 21.33
N LEU A 866 15.14 0.63 20.61
CA LEU A 866 15.79 0.07 19.43
C LEU A 866 15.83 1.08 18.29
N TRP A 867 14.78 1.86 18.08
CA TRP A 867 14.78 2.94 17.09
C TRP A 867 15.94 3.92 17.31
N ASN A 868 16.13 4.36 18.55
CA ASN A 868 17.21 5.29 18.88
C ASN A 868 18.59 4.64 18.78
N GLU A 869 18.76 3.40 19.26
CA GLU A 869 20.06 2.74 19.26
C GLU A 869 20.48 2.20 17.89
N ILE A 870 19.59 1.49 17.18
CA ILE A 870 19.91 0.77 15.95
C ILE A 870 19.64 1.63 14.71
N ARG A 871 18.54 2.40 14.66
CA ARG A 871 18.25 3.28 13.51
C ARG A 871 18.96 4.62 13.62
N VAL A 872 18.68 5.42 14.65
CA VAL A 872 19.22 6.79 14.76
C VAL A 872 20.75 6.78 14.96
N LYS A 873 21.25 6.03 15.94
CA LYS A 873 22.70 5.96 16.22
C LYS A 873 23.43 4.93 15.35
N GLY A 874 22.73 3.91 14.87
CA GLY A 874 23.33 2.80 14.13
C GLY A 874 23.27 2.90 12.61
N GLY A 875 22.41 3.77 12.06
CA GLY A 875 22.25 3.96 10.62
C GLY A 875 21.40 2.90 9.92
N ALA A 876 20.76 1.98 10.65
CA ALA A 876 19.84 1.03 10.04
C ALA A 876 18.56 1.73 9.58
N TYR A 877 17.98 1.30 8.45
CA TYR A 877 16.70 1.84 8.01
C TYR A 877 15.55 1.40 8.92
N GLY A 878 15.60 0.24 9.56
CA GLY A 878 14.55 -0.20 10.46
C GLY A 878 15.02 -1.23 11.47
N CYS A 879 14.29 -1.35 12.58
CA CYS A 879 14.52 -2.36 13.60
C CYS A 879 13.27 -2.54 14.47
N GLY A 880 13.22 -3.59 15.27
CA GLY A 880 12.18 -3.73 16.27
C GLY A 880 12.24 -5.03 17.06
N PHE A 881 11.43 -5.08 18.11
CA PHE A 881 11.11 -6.29 18.86
C PHE A 881 9.63 -6.62 18.66
N ARG A 882 9.32 -7.87 18.33
CA ARG A 882 7.95 -8.37 18.13
C ARG A 882 7.65 -9.45 19.15
N ALA A 883 6.51 -9.28 19.83
CA ALA A 883 5.89 -10.30 20.66
C ALA A 883 4.45 -10.49 20.18
N ALA A 884 4.26 -10.96 18.94
CA ALA A 884 2.97 -10.96 18.26
C ALA A 884 1.95 -11.97 18.83
N GLY A 885 2.31 -12.74 19.86
CA GLY A 885 1.47 -13.67 20.62
C GLY A 885 2.33 -14.67 21.38
N GLU A 886 1.70 -15.70 21.98
CA GLU A 886 2.37 -16.75 22.75
C GLU A 886 3.45 -17.55 21.99
N ARG A 887 3.54 -17.41 20.67
CA ARG A 887 4.25 -18.36 19.80
C ARG A 887 5.49 -17.79 19.13
N GLN A 888 5.74 -16.49 19.28
CA GLN A 888 6.91 -15.83 18.69
C GLN A 888 7.32 -14.59 19.47
N ALA A 889 8.60 -14.58 19.89
CA ALA A 889 9.32 -13.41 20.34
C ALA A 889 10.54 -13.22 19.43
N ALA A 890 10.73 -12.03 18.85
CA ALA A 890 11.78 -11.83 17.87
C ALA A 890 12.32 -10.39 17.80
N PHE A 891 13.63 -10.26 17.66
CA PHE A 891 14.31 -9.03 17.27
C PHE A 891 14.64 -9.07 15.78
N TYR A 892 14.59 -7.91 15.12
CA TYR A 892 15.03 -7.79 13.73
C TYR A 892 15.66 -6.44 13.45
N THR A 893 16.51 -6.41 12.43
CA THR A 893 17.02 -5.21 11.77
C THR A 893 16.68 -5.26 10.29
N TYR A 894 16.57 -4.09 9.68
CA TYR A 894 16.17 -3.94 8.28
C TYR A 894 17.05 -2.90 7.60
N ARG A 895 17.76 -3.33 6.56
CA ARG A 895 18.79 -2.55 5.84
C ARG A 895 19.77 -1.90 6.81
N ASP A 896 20.41 -2.75 7.60
CA ASP A 896 21.38 -2.37 8.62
C ASP A 896 22.81 -2.39 8.03
N PRO A 897 23.62 -1.34 8.21
CA PRO A 897 25.02 -1.35 7.77
C PRO A 897 25.93 -2.27 8.59
N ALA A 898 25.52 -2.74 9.77
CA ALA A 898 26.38 -3.54 10.66
C ALA A 898 25.64 -4.64 11.44
N ILE A 899 26.33 -5.74 11.74
CA ILE A 899 25.75 -6.89 12.46
C ILE A 899 26.06 -6.82 13.96
N ASP A 900 27.36 -6.87 14.33
CA ASP A 900 27.78 -6.99 15.73
C ASP A 900 27.24 -5.88 16.65
N PRO A 901 27.30 -4.58 16.27
CA PRO A 901 26.76 -3.51 17.12
C PRO A 901 25.26 -3.65 17.39
N SER A 902 24.49 -4.14 16.41
CA SER A 902 23.06 -4.35 16.56
C SER A 902 22.76 -5.55 17.46
N ILE A 903 23.53 -6.64 17.38
CA ILE A 903 23.45 -7.76 18.33
C ILE A 903 23.74 -7.28 19.77
N GLU A 904 24.76 -6.44 19.96
CA GLU A 904 25.09 -5.88 21.28
C GLU A 904 23.97 -5.00 21.85
N ARG A 905 23.31 -4.20 21.00
CA ARG A 905 22.16 -3.38 21.40
C ARG A 905 20.96 -4.23 21.74
N VAL A 906 20.67 -5.29 20.96
CA VAL A 906 19.63 -6.28 21.28
C VAL A 906 19.87 -6.93 22.64
N ALA A 907 21.11 -7.30 22.95
CA ALA A 907 21.46 -7.91 24.24
C ALA A 907 21.18 -7.00 25.46
N ARG A 908 21.15 -5.67 25.27
CA ARG A 908 20.87 -4.67 26.32
C ARG A 908 19.40 -4.26 26.41
N ALA A 909 18.55 -4.74 25.50
CA ALA A 909 17.13 -4.40 25.46
C ALA A 909 16.39 -4.72 26.78
N GLY A 910 16.68 -5.87 27.38
CA GLY A 910 16.06 -6.27 28.65
C GLY A 910 16.53 -5.47 29.86
N GLU A 911 17.80 -5.03 29.86
CA GLU A 911 18.33 -4.11 30.88
C GLU A 911 17.63 -2.76 30.82
N TRP A 912 17.52 -2.19 29.61
CA TRP A 912 16.80 -0.95 29.39
C TRP A 912 15.35 -1.06 29.89
N LEU A 913 14.64 -2.12 29.49
CA LEU A 913 13.25 -2.34 29.90
C LEU A 913 13.13 -2.50 31.43
N GLY A 914 14.09 -3.14 32.09
CA GLY A 914 14.14 -3.24 33.56
C GLY A 914 14.26 -1.90 34.27
N SER A 915 14.78 -0.87 33.59
CA SER A 915 14.90 0.51 34.08
C SER A 915 13.81 1.45 33.54
N PHE A 916 12.79 0.93 32.86
CA PHE A 916 11.77 1.72 32.18
C PHE A 916 10.89 2.52 33.15
N GLU A 917 11.07 3.85 33.12
CA GLU A 917 10.30 4.83 33.89
C GLU A 917 9.77 5.94 32.96
N PRO A 918 8.77 5.63 32.11
CA PRO A 918 8.17 6.63 31.23
C PRO A 918 7.36 7.64 32.05
N ASP A 919 7.17 8.84 31.49
CA ASP A 919 6.09 9.69 31.96
C ASP A 919 4.72 9.09 31.60
N GLU A 920 3.67 9.51 32.30
CA GLU A 920 2.31 8.95 32.16
C GLU A 920 1.80 9.05 30.72
N ALA A 921 2.08 10.15 30.02
CA ALA A 921 1.57 10.38 28.68
C ALA A 921 2.27 9.51 27.63
N ALA A 922 3.60 9.39 27.73
CA ALA A 922 4.36 8.49 26.87
C ALA A 922 3.90 7.04 27.03
N PHE A 923 3.64 6.62 28.27
CA PHE A 923 3.15 5.27 28.55
C PHE A 923 1.74 5.01 28.00
N GLU A 924 0.80 5.93 28.20
CA GLU A 924 -0.53 5.84 27.61
C GLU A 924 -0.46 5.76 26.07
N GLY A 925 0.42 6.53 25.44
CA GLY A 925 0.65 6.47 23.98
C GLY A 925 1.05 5.08 23.49
N PHE A 926 1.96 4.40 24.19
CA PHE A 926 2.31 3.01 23.85
C PHE A 926 1.11 2.06 23.95
N ILE A 927 0.22 2.24 24.93
CA ILE A 927 -0.99 1.42 25.06
C ILE A 927 -1.94 1.71 23.90
N VAL A 928 -2.22 2.99 23.64
CA VAL A 928 -3.12 3.45 22.56
C VAL A 928 -2.66 2.90 21.20
N SER A 929 -1.38 3.07 20.85
CA SER A 929 -0.80 2.57 19.59
C SER A 929 -0.89 1.05 19.47
N CYS A 930 -0.68 0.30 20.57
CA CYS A 930 -0.84 -1.16 20.56
C CYS A 930 -2.28 -1.60 20.30
N VAL A 931 -3.23 -0.97 20.98
CA VAL A 931 -4.65 -1.32 20.86
C VAL A 931 -5.20 -0.87 19.51
N SER A 932 -4.72 0.23 18.95
CA SER A 932 -5.06 0.69 17.60
C SER A 932 -4.91 -0.41 16.54
N GLY A 933 -3.72 -1.02 16.43
CA GLY A 933 -3.48 -2.10 15.46
C GLY A 933 -4.30 -3.37 15.72
N MET A 934 -4.83 -3.52 16.94
CA MET A 934 -5.71 -4.62 17.32
C MET A 934 -7.19 -4.32 17.03
N ASP A 935 -7.59 -3.06 17.12
CA ASP A 935 -8.98 -2.66 16.88
C ASP A 935 -9.21 -2.27 15.41
N ALA A 936 -8.14 -2.10 14.62
CA ALA A 936 -8.24 -1.87 13.18
C ALA A 936 -9.07 -2.98 12.49
N PRO A 937 -10.14 -2.62 11.77
CA PRO A 937 -10.99 -3.60 11.11
C PRO A 937 -10.26 -4.24 9.94
N VAL A 938 -10.65 -5.48 9.64
CA VAL A 938 -10.12 -6.24 8.49
C VAL A 938 -11.28 -6.65 7.61
N LYS A 939 -11.01 -6.78 6.30
CA LYS A 939 -12.02 -7.13 5.31
C LYS A 939 -12.61 -8.53 5.53
N PRO A 940 -13.83 -8.82 5.02
CA PRO A 940 -14.52 -10.09 5.27
C PRO A 940 -13.69 -11.34 4.99
N TYR A 941 -12.94 -11.38 3.88
CA TYR A 941 -12.05 -12.49 3.56
C TYR A 941 -10.91 -12.65 4.58
N ALA A 942 -10.25 -11.55 4.96
CA ALA A 942 -9.21 -11.56 5.97
C ALA A 942 -9.72 -11.94 7.36
N LEU A 943 -10.93 -11.48 7.73
CA LEU A 943 -11.61 -11.87 8.97
C LEU A 943 -11.92 -13.37 8.97
N THR A 944 -12.49 -13.89 7.88
CA THR A 944 -12.75 -15.32 7.68
C THR A 944 -11.48 -16.14 7.92
N LYS A 945 -10.37 -15.76 7.27
CA LYS A 945 -9.08 -16.41 7.41
C LYS A 945 -8.53 -16.35 8.84
N ARG A 946 -8.65 -15.21 9.51
CA ARG A 946 -8.28 -15.05 10.93
C ARG A 946 -9.07 -16.01 11.82
N ARG A 947 -10.40 -16.09 11.66
CA ARG A 947 -11.27 -16.99 12.45
C ARG A 947 -10.95 -18.46 12.19
N ASN A 948 -10.76 -18.84 10.92
CA ASN A 948 -10.32 -20.18 10.54
C ASN A 948 -8.98 -20.53 11.19
N THR A 949 -8.01 -19.60 11.18
CA THR A 949 -6.68 -19.80 11.78
C THR A 949 -6.79 -20.01 13.28
N THR A 950 -7.56 -19.20 14.00
CA THR A 950 -7.83 -19.37 15.44
C THR A 950 -8.41 -20.75 15.74
N TYR A 951 -9.41 -21.17 14.97
CA TYR A 951 -10.04 -22.49 15.13
C TYR A 951 -9.06 -23.65 14.85
N LEU A 952 -8.36 -23.61 13.71
CA LEU A 952 -7.44 -24.67 13.27
C LEU A 952 -6.16 -24.77 14.11
N ALA A 953 -5.74 -23.66 14.73
CA ALA A 953 -4.62 -23.61 15.66
C ALA A 953 -5.00 -24.00 17.11
N GLY A 954 -6.29 -24.32 17.35
CA GLY A 954 -6.81 -24.69 18.67
C GLY A 954 -6.69 -23.57 19.70
N LEU A 955 -6.77 -22.31 19.26
CA LEU A 955 -6.66 -21.14 20.11
C LEU A 955 -8.02 -20.81 20.77
N ASP A 956 -7.98 -20.21 21.95
CA ASP A 956 -9.19 -19.70 22.60
C ASP A 956 -9.81 -18.60 21.70
N PRO A 957 -11.09 -18.73 21.30
CA PRO A 957 -11.78 -17.70 20.51
C PRO A 957 -11.83 -16.33 21.20
N HIS A 958 -11.66 -16.26 22.53
CA HIS A 958 -11.64 -15.05 23.33
C HIS A 958 -10.22 -14.53 23.65
N ALA A 959 -9.15 -15.24 23.23
CA ALA A 959 -7.77 -14.82 23.51
C ALA A 959 -7.46 -13.40 23.01
N ARG A 960 -8.08 -13.00 21.89
CA ARG A 960 -7.96 -11.64 21.35
C ARG A 960 -8.57 -10.62 22.33
N GLU A 961 -9.79 -10.83 22.79
CA GLU A 961 -10.48 -9.93 23.72
C GLU A 961 -9.74 -9.83 25.06
N GLU A 962 -9.28 -10.97 25.60
CA GLU A 962 -8.49 -11.01 26.83
C GLU A 962 -7.17 -10.24 26.68
N ARG A 963 -6.45 -10.48 25.58
CA ARG A 963 -5.18 -9.81 25.33
C ARG A 963 -5.35 -8.30 25.19
N ARG A 964 -6.43 -7.83 24.55
CA ARG A 964 -6.78 -6.40 24.48
C ARG A 964 -7.00 -5.83 25.88
N ALA A 965 -7.77 -6.51 26.72
CA ALA A 965 -8.01 -6.09 28.10
C ALA A 965 -6.71 -6.01 28.92
N GLN A 966 -5.80 -6.98 28.73
CA GLN A 966 -4.47 -6.98 29.36
C GLN A 966 -3.58 -5.83 28.86
N MET A 967 -3.66 -5.44 27.59
CA MET A 967 -2.94 -4.25 27.07
C MET A 967 -3.44 -2.97 27.73
N LEU A 968 -4.76 -2.78 27.81
CA LEU A 968 -5.39 -1.61 28.43
C LEU A 968 -5.10 -1.52 29.93
N ALA A 969 -4.91 -2.65 30.59
CA ALA A 969 -4.59 -2.73 32.03
C ALA A 969 -3.09 -2.68 32.34
N ALA A 970 -2.22 -2.66 31.32
CA ALA A 970 -0.78 -2.75 31.52
C ALA A 970 -0.24 -1.58 32.36
N THR A 971 0.77 -1.83 33.18
CA THR A 971 1.43 -0.81 34.00
C THR A 971 2.94 -0.73 33.76
N PRO A 972 3.60 0.42 34.02
CA PRO A 972 5.05 0.51 33.88
C PRO A 972 5.82 -0.50 34.75
N GLY A 973 5.25 -0.83 35.93
CA GLY A 973 5.82 -1.83 36.84
C GLY A 973 5.83 -3.23 36.25
N GLU A 974 4.77 -3.62 35.53
CA GLU A 974 4.70 -4.90 34.81
C GLU A 974 5.67 -4.94 33.64
N LEU A 975 5.76 -3.86 32.85
CA LEU A 975 6.73 -3.79 31.75
C LEU A 975 8.17 -3.96 32.27
N ARG A 976 8.53 -3.28 33.37
CA ARG A 976 9.84 -3.46 34.00
C ARG A 976 10.10 -4.90 34.43
N SER A 977 9.09 -5.61 34.94
CA SER A 977 9.29 -7.01 35.35
C SER A 977 9.55 -7.95 34.16
N LEU A 978 9.12 -7.59 32.94
CA LEU A 978 9.44 -8.33 31.72
C LEU A 978 10.90 -8.18 31.27
N GLY A 979 11.65 -7.19 31.78
CA GLY A 979 13.06 -6.97 31.37
C GLY A 979 13.97 -8.18 31.56
N ALA A 980 13.75 -8.97 32.61
CA ALA A 980 14.49 -10.21 32.85
C ALA A 980 14.19 -11.28 31.78
N ASP A 981 12.92 -11.39 31.36
CA ASP A 981 12.51 -12.32 30.31
C ASP A 981 13.00 -11.86 28.92
N VAL A 982 12.97 -10.56 28.63
CA VAL A 982 13.55 -9.99 27.41
C VAL A 982 15.06 -10.25 27.35
N THR A 983 15.77 -10.07 28.46
CA THR A 983 17.21 -10.40 28.56
C THR A 983 17.45 -11.88 28.24
N ARG A 984 16.60 -12.76 28.78
CA ARG A 984 16.69 -14.20 28.53
C ARG A 984 16.40 -14.52 27.07
N ILE A 985 15.38 -13.94 26.45
CA ILE A 985 15.06 -14.09 25.04
C ILE A 985 16.23 -13.65 24.17
N ALA A 986 16.77 -12.45 24.40
CA ALA A 986 17.91 -11.93 23.63
C ALA A 986 19.16 -12.82 23.76
N ALA A 987 19.37 -13.45 24.91
CA ALA A 987 20.52 -14.31 25.16
C ALA A 987 20.41 -15.72 24.53
N VAL A 988 19.20 -16.26 24.40
CA VAL A 988 18.98 -17.66 23.97
C VAL A 988 18.39 -17.79 22.57
N SER A 989 17.87 -16.70 22.00
CA SER A 989 17.26 -16.74 20.66
C SER A 989 18.32 -16.98 19.61
N PRO A 990 18.19 -18.06 18.81
CA PRO A 990 19.03 -18.27 17.65
C PRO A 990 18.98 -17.08 16.69
N THR A 991 20.11 -16.79 16.04
CA THR A 991 20.25 -15.63 15.14
C THR A 991 20.56 -16.08 13.72
N CYS A 992 19.95 -15.43 12.74
CA CYS A 992 20.23 -15.60 11.32
C CYS A 992 20.46 -14.23 10.67
N VAL A 993 21.36 -14.19 9.68
CA VAL A 993 21.68 -12.97 8.92
C VAL A 993 21.54 -13.21 7.42
N PHE A 994 21.01 -12.24 6.70
CA PHE A 994 21.12 -12.11 5.25
C PHE A 994 21.87 -10.83 4.96
N GLY A 995 22.89 -10.84 4.10
CA GLY A 995 23.57 -9.59 3.75
C GLY A 995 24.73 -9.74 2.79
N GLY A 996 25.36 -8.61 2.48
CA GLY A 996 26.57 -8.56 1.69
C GLY A 996 27.72 -9.35 2.29
N ARG A 997 28.54 -9.97 1.43
CA ARG A 997 29.73 -10.73 1.85
C ARG A 997 30.64 -9.91 2.75
N ASP A 998 30.87 -8.65 2.41
CA ASP A 998 31.77 -7.76 3.16
C ASP A 998 31.24 -7.42 4.54
N VAL A 999 29.93 -7.23 4.70
CA VAL A 999 29.31 -6.95 6.00
C VAL A 999 29.36 -8.20 6.88
N ILE A 1000 29.08 -9.37 6.33
CA ILE A 1000 29.17 -10.66 7.03
C ILE A 1000 30.62 -10.96 7.43
N ALA A 1001 31.60 -10.73 6.55
CA ALA A 1001 33.01 -10.99 6.83
C ALA A 1001 33.61 -10.09 7.93
N LYS A 1002 33.03 -8.90 8.16
CA LYS A 1002 33.41 -7.99 9.25
C LYS A 1002 32.85 -8.42 10.61
N SER A 1003 31.83 -9.28 10.63
CA SER A 1003 31.20 -9.76 11.86
C SER A 1003 32.08 -10.76 12.60
N ASN A 1004 32.14 -10.62 13.92
CA ASN A 1004 32.85 -11.53 14.83
C ASN A 1004 31.88 -12.51 15.52
N ALA A 1005 30.61 -12.54 15.11
CA ALA A 1005 29.58 -13.39 15.69
C ALA A 1005 29.70 -14.88 15.30
N GLY A 1006 30.64 -15.24 14.44
CA GLY A 1006 31.02 -16.63 14.16
C GLY A 1006 29.99 -17.44 13.38
N PHE A 1007 29.24 -16.80 12.48
CA PHE A 1007 28.23 -17.45 11.64
C PHE A 1007 28.81 -18.49 10.68
N ASN A 1008 28.01 -19.54 10.41
CA ASN A 1008 28.22 -20.45 9.29
C ASN A 1008 27.79 -19.73 8.01
N VAL A 1009 28.76 -19.22 7.25
CA VAL A 1009 28.51 -18.42 6.04
C VAL A 1009 28.13 -19.33 4.87
N ILE A 1010 27.00 -19.03 4.23
CA ILE A 1010 26.44 -19.77 3.09
C ILE A 1010 26.26 -18.83 1.91
N ASP A 1011 26.82 -19.20 0.76
CA ASP A 1011 26.58 -18.51 -0.50
C ASP A 1011 25.24 -18.96 -1.08
N LEU A 1012 24.20 -18.14 -0.89
CA LEU A 1012 22.82 -18.56 -1.15
C LEU A 1012 22.49 -18.55 -2.65
N LEU A 1013 22.89 -17.50 -3.37
CA LEU A 1013 22.51 -17.30 -4.77
C LEU A 1013 23.47 -17.92 -5.79
N GLY A 1014 24.54 -18.58 -5.34
CA GLY A 1014 25.59 -19.16 -6.19
C GLY A 1014 26.83 -18.28 -6.26
#